data_AF-A0AAP4F7X0-F1
#
_entry.id   AF-A0AAP4F7X0-F1
#
_cell.length_a   1.000
_cell.length_b   1.000
_cell.length_c   1.000
_cell.angle_alpha   90.00
_cell.angle_beta   90.00
_cell.angle_gamma   90.00
#
_symmetry.space_group_name_H-M   'P 1'
#
loop_
_entity.id
_entity.type
_entity.pdbx_description
1 polymer ?
#
loop_
_entity_poly.entity_id
_entity_poly.type
_entity_poly.pdbx_seq_one_letter_code
_entity_poly.pdbx_strand_id
1 'polypeptide(L)'
;MATPMLAGLLKVAATDPKLKGLVANVGQDLHITGIDQARPWALGTLAHHAPVLAVTATSREAEDLTAELTAMMGDKVAMFPSWETLPHERLSPGVDIIGKRAQVLHNIDDLRIIVTAARGLSQPILQDIEGRAPVHLEEDHEYNFDDAVRSLEFRAYKHVDMVAKRGEFATRGGIIDVFPTTLDYPVRVEFWGDEVTDIRQFSVADQRTIPEIEVGRVDIFTARELPITDAVAQRAATLAATHTGNPALVELLTKVSEHIPAEGMEAVLPVLSDAPLITLSEFLPAATHVVMMAPEKIRRRVEDLEKTDAEFLAAGWEAAAMGADGPLSTEGLDTEGSSYRSFESLEVSIREAGQPLWTFSPPGMLAGPEEETLPLEFEPGPTPRGDIKEIDAMMAQLLAHTNAGGRAAFIAPAQGAIKRMVERFAEQGIRTKVATPGWEPSAGEVTLYQALSHAGLVFPKVRKLKDAEALPLVVVTETDLTGNRVGDIADAKRRPAKRRNKVDPLALKQGDFVVHETHGIGKFLKMAERTIQSGDETSRREYIVLEYAPSKRGQPADQLWVPMDSLDLLSKYTGGESPHLSKMGGSDWKNTKKKARAAVREIAGELVDLYAKRQAAPGHQFAPDNPWQAEMEDNFPFVETEDQMLAIDAVKEDMESTVPMDRVVVGDVGYGKTEVAIRAAFKAVQDGTQVAVLVPTTLLAQQHFDTFSERMAGFPVKMAVLSRFTSKKEATEIFKGLADGSIDIVVGTHRLLQTGVHWKNLGLIVVDEEQRFGVEHKEHIKALKASVDVLTMSATPIPRTLEMSMAGIREMSTILTPPEDRHPVLTYVGAYEDKQVAAAIRRELLRDGQTFFIHNKVSDIEKKARELRDLVPEARIVVAHGQMNEDVLEKTVQGFWDREYDVLVCTTIVETGLDIANANTLIVENAHHMGLSQLHQLRGRVGRSRERGYAYFLYPKGATLTETSYDRLATIAQNNDLGAGMAVAMKDLEMRGAGNVLGAQQSGHIAGVGFDLYVRLVGEAVEAFKSLARGEAPAVTDEGPKEIRIDLPVDAHIPESYIDSERLRLEVYRKLAASQDNKDLAAAREEMEDRFGPLPKEVERLLAVARLRHQARRAGVADITVQGTRVKFHPVELPDSKQVRLKRLYPGSSFRAAAKAINVPFPKAGRNVTSPKLRDEELIQWAADFLSALFDVQPINVSGEEAGAGSVISVGE
;
A
#
# COMPACT_ATOMS: atom_id res chain seq x y z
N MET A 1 13.16 -23.28 -17.72
CA MET A 1 12.39 -23.65 -16.53
C MET A 1 13.34 -24.08 -15.42
N ALA A 2 13.28 -23.45 -14.25
CA ALA A 2 14.07 -23.86 -13.10
C ALA A 2 13.52 -25.19 -12.56
N THR A 3 14.40 -26.09 -12.10
CA THR A 3 13.92 -27.34 -11.46
C THR A 3 13.33 -26.99 -10.08
N PRO A 4 12.14 -27.47 -9.70
CA PRO A 4 11.55 -27.18 -8.39
C PRO A 4 12.35 -27.78 -7.23
N MET A 5 12.26 -27.17 -6.04
CA MET A 5 13.04 -27.62 -4.88
C MET A 5 12.70 -29.06 -4.46
N LEU A 6 11.42 -29.40 -4.37
CA LEU A 6 10.96 -30.71 -3.90
C LEU A 6 10.83 -31.76 -5.02
N ALA A 7 11.16 -31.44 -6.27
CA ALA A 7 11.00 -32.36 -7.40
C ALA A 7 11.74 -33.70 -7.21
N GLY A 8 12.96 -33.66 -6.65
CA GLY A 8 13.73 -34.87 -6.33
C GLY A 8 13.14 -35.69 -5.18
N LEU A 9 12.55 -35.02 -4.19
CA LEU A 9 11.87 -35.66 -3.06
C LEU A 9 10.58 -36.36 -3.54
N LEU A 10 9.75 -35.67 -4.34
CA LEU A 10 8.55 -36.24 -4.97
C LEU A 10 8.91 -37.47 -5.82
N LYS A 11 9.97 -37.38 -6.63
CA LYS A 11 10.43 -38.52 -7.44
C LYS A 11 10.75 -39.77 -6.63
N VAL A 12 11.29 -39.62 -5.41
CA VAL A 12 11.54 -40.75 -4.50
C VAL A 12 10.25 -41.22 -3.85
N ALA A 13 9.42 -40.31 -3.33
CA ALA A 13 8.12 -40.63 -2.74
C ALA A 13 7.21 -41.41 -3.71
N ALA A 14 7.12 -40.97 -4.97
CA ALA A 14 6.35 -41.59 -6.05
C ALA A 14 6.76 -43.03 -6.38
N THR A 15 7.92 -43.50 -5.86
CA THR A 15 8.31 -44.91 -6.03
C THR A 15 7.59 -45.87 -5.08
N ASP A 16 6.88 -45.35 -4.07
CA ASP A 16 6.12 -46.14 -3.12
C ASP A 16 5.02 -46.98 -3.82
N PRO A 17 4.88 -48.27 -3.49
CA PRO A 17 3.87 -49.14 -4.06
C PRO A 17 2.43 -48.59 -4.00
N LYS A 18 2.07 -47.85 -2.94
CA LYS A 18 0.73 -47.28 -2.79
C LYS A 18 0.47 -46.20 -3.84
N LEU A 19 1.44 -45.31 -4.06
CA LEU A 19 1.37 -44.28 -5.11
C LEU A 19 1.47 -44.88 -6.52
N LYS A 20 2.26 -45.93 -6.71
CA LYS A 20 2.26 -46.68 -7.99
C LYS A 20 0.93 -47.38 -8.26
N GLY A 21 0.29 -47.91 -7.23
CA GLY A 21 -1.06 -48.49 -7.31
C GLY A 21 -2.08 -47.46 -7.76
N LEU A 22 -1.98 -46.23 -7.26
CA LEU A 22 -2.79 -45.09 -7.73
C LEU A 22 -2.60 -44.83 -9.23
N VAL A 23 -1.35 -44.79 -9.71
CA VAL A 23 -1.04 -44.56 -11.14
C VAL A 23 -1.57 -45.67 -12.06
N ALA A 24 -1.74 -46.90 -11.57
CA ALA A 24 -2.29 -48.00 -12.38
C ALA A 24 -3.75 -47.78 -12.82
N ASN A 25 -4.47 -46.85 -12.18
CA ASN A 25 -5.86 -46.52 -12.47
C ASN A 25 -6.02 -45.28 -13.38
N VAL A 26 -4.93 -44.74 -13.92
CA VAL A 26 -4.99 -43.60 -14.86
C VAL A 26 -5.90 -43.94 -16.05
N GLY A 27 -6.82 -43.02 -16.35
CA GLY A 27 -7.86 -43.17 -17.39
C GLY A 27 -9.18 -43.80 -16.92
N GLN A 28 -9.33 -44.16 -15.63
CA GLN A 28 -10.56 -44.73 -15.06
C GLN A 28 -11.06 -43.88 -13.89
N ASP A 29 -12.34 -43.99 -13.50
CA ASP A 29 -12.86 -43.38 -12.28
C ASP A 29 -12.28 -44.08 -11.04
N LEU A 30 -12.08 -43.34 -9.94
CA LEU A 30 -11.44 -43.89 -8.74
C LEU A 30 -11.90 -43.19 -7.46
N HIS A 31 -12.26 -43.97 -6.45
CA HIS A 31 -12.45 -43.48 -5.09
C HIS A 31 -11.19 -43.73 -4.26
N ILE A 32 -10.68 -42.71 -3.57
CA ILE A 32 -9.47 -42.81 -2.74
C ILE A 32 -9.86 -42.47 -1.30
N THR A 33 -9.33 -43.23 -0.35
CA THR A 33 -9.35 -42.85 1.07
C THR A 33 -7.93 -42.64 1.59
N GLY A 34 -7.70 -41.57 2.33
CA GLY A 34 -6.38 -41.26 2.87
C GLY A 34 -6.38 -40.02 3.75
N ILE A 35 -5.31 -39.84 4.51
CA ILE A 35 -5.10 -38.64 5.31
C ILE A 35 -4.76 -37.43 4.42
N ASP A 36 -5.08 -36.23 4.89
CA ASP A 36 -4.93 -34.99 4.11
C ASP A 36 -3.48 -34.74 3.66
N GLN A 37 -2.52 -35.12 4.50
CA GLN A 37 -1.08 -35.01 4.22
C GLN A 37 -0.64 -35.79 2.98
N ALA A 38 -1.41 -36.79 2.53
CA ALA A 38 -1.08 -37.58 1.34
C ALA A 38 -1.54 -36.93 0.04
N ARG A 39 -2.43 -35.92 0.09
CA ARG A 39 -3.01 -35.26 -1.09
C ARG A 39 -1.96 -34.66 -2.04
N PRO A 40 -1.02 -33.78 -1.61
CA PRO A 40 -0.06 -33.17 -2.54
C PRO A 40 0.85 -34.23 -3.20
N TRP A 41 1.24 -35.28 -2.46
CA TRP A 41 2.06 -36.37 -2.98
C TRP A 41 1.33 -37.24 -4.01
N ALA A 42 0.04 -37.52 -3.77
CA ALA A 42 -0.80 -38.27 -4.70
C ALA A 42 -1.01 -37.48 -6.01
N LEU A 43 -1.35 -36.19 -5.90
CA LEU A 43 -1.59 -35.31 -7.06
C LEU A 43 -0.30 -35.04 -7.84
N GLY A 44 0.81 -34.74 -7.16
CA GLY A 44 2.12 -34.58 -7.81
C GLY A 44 2.57 -35.84 -8.54
N THR A 45 2.31 -37.03 -7.97
CA THR A 45 2.61 -38.30 -8.64
C THR A 45 1.72 -38.52 -9.87
N LEU A 46 0.41 -38.29 -9.74
CA LEU A 46 -0.55 -38.40 -10.85
C LEU A 46 -0.19 -37.46 -12.00
N ALA A 47 0.23 -36.23 -11.69
CA ALA A 47 0.57 -35.19 -12.64
C ALA A 47 1.73 -35.53 -13.57
N HIS A 48 2.61 -36.47 -13.19
CA HIS A 48 3.65 -37.01 -14.09
C HIS A 48 3.08 -37.89 -15.20
N HIS A 49 1.85 -38.39 -15.06
CA HIS A 49 1.22 -39.34 -15.96
C HIS A 49 0.04 -38.74 -16.74
N ALA A 50 -0.76 -37.87 -16.12
CA ALA A 50 -1.90 -37.19 -16.75
C ALA A 50 -2.03 -35.73 -16.26
N PRO A 51 -2.70 -34.83 -17.00
CA PRO A 51 -3.12 -33.53 -16.47
C PRO A 51 -4.14 -33.71 -15.34
N VAL A 52 -4.14 -32.81 -14.36
CA VAL A 52 -4.97 -32.92 -13.15
C VAL A 52 -5.72 -31.62 -12.90
N LEU A 53 -7.03 -31.70 -12.67
CA LEU A 53 -7.82 -30.65 -12.05
C LEU A 53 -8.09 -31.02 -10.60
N ALA A 54 -7.41 -30.39 -9.65
CA ALA A 54 -7.64 -30.60 -8.22
C ALA A 54 -8.69 -29.61 -7.71
N VAL A 55 -9.77 -30.13 -7.12
CA VAL A 55 -10.88 -29.32 -6.62
C VAL A 55 -10.93 -29.42 -5.10
N THR A 56 -10.85 -28.30 -4.40
CA THR A 56 -11.01 -28.20 -2.94
C THR A 56 -12.37 -27.61 -2.56
N ALA A 57 -12.75 -27.67 -1.29
CA ALA A 57 -14.00 -27.06 -0.85
C ALA A 57 -13.89 -25.53 -0.77
N THR A 58 -12.73 -25.01 -0.38
CA THR A 58 -12.50 -23.57 -0.14
C THR A 58 -11.27 -23.05 -0.87
N SER A 59 -11.25 -21.74 -1.17
CA SER A 59 -10.12 -21.08 -1.85
C SER A 59 -8.82 -21.16 -1.05
N ARG A 60 -8.89 -21.10 0.30
CA ARG A 60 -7.71 -21.27 1.16
C ARG A 60 -7.09 -22.66 1.02
N GLU A 61 -7.91 -23.71 1.00
CA GLU A 61 -7.40 -25.07 0.76
C GLU A 61 -6.78 -25.19 -0.64
N ALA A 62 -7.31 -24.48 -1.63
CA ALA A 62 -6.73 -24.44 -2.98
C ALA A 62 -5.39 -23.69 -3.01
N GLU A 63 -5.26 -22.57 -2.32
CA GLU A 63 -3.99 -21.83 -2.19
C GLU A 63 -2.90 -22.68 -1.52
N ASP A 64 -3.19 -23.23 -0.33
CA ASP A 64 -2.26 -24.09 0.42
C ASP A 64 -1.79 -25.26 -0.47
N LEU A 65 -2.73 -25.93 -1.13
CA LEU A 65 -2.42 -27.07 -2.01
C LEU A 65 -1.63 -26.65 -3.27
N THR A 66 -1.93 -25.48 -3.85
CA THR A 66 -1.19 -24.94 -4.99
C THR A 66 0.26 -24.71 -4.61
N ALA A 67 0.52 -24.06 -3.46
CA ALA A 67 1.86 -23.74 -3.02
C ALA A 67 2.71 -25.01 -2.76
N GLU A 68 2.14 -26.03 -2.12
CA GLU A 68 2.82 -27.33 -1.93
C GLU A 68 3.13 -28.02 -3.27
N LEU A 69 2.20 -27.98 -4.23
CA LEU A 69 2.39 -28.57 -5.55
C LEU A 69 3.39 -27.79 -6.40
N THR A 70 3.40 -26.45 -6.32
CA THR A 70 4.41 -25.59 -6.97
C THR A 70 5.80 -25.90 -6.43
N ALA A 71 5.96 -26.12 -5.12
CA ALA A 71 7.23 -26.53 -4.54
C ALA A 71 7.75 -27.87 -5.12
N MET A 72 6.85 -28.76 -5.56
CA MET A 72 7.18 -30.06 -6.16
C MET A 72 7.33 -30.02 -7.69
N MET A 73 6.55 -29.21 -8.39
CA MET A 73 6.34 -29.28 -9.85
C MET A 73 6.60 -27.96 -10.59
N GLY A 74 6.77 -26.85 -9.88
CA GLY A 74 7.14 -25.54 -10.41
C GLY A 74 6.04 -24.86 -11.21
N ASP A 75 6.45 -24.25 -12.32
CA ASP A 75 5.65 -23.51 -13.30
C ASP A 75 4.58 -24.35 -14.03
N LYS A 76 4.52 -25.66 -13.78
CA LYS A 76 3.49 -26.58 -14.29
C LYS A 76 2.23 -26.62 -13.44
N VAL A 77 2.19 -25.88 -12.34
CA VAL A 77 1.06 -25.82 -11.42
C VAL A 77 0.52 -24.39 -11.42
N ALA A 78 -0.79 -24.25 -11.50
CA ALA A 78 -1.43 -22.96 -11.32
C ALA A 78 -2.74 -23.08 -10.54
N MET A 79 -3.05 -22.05 -9.76
CA MET A 79 -4.37 -21.89 -9.15
C MET A 79 -5.27 -21.15 -10.14
N PHE A 80 -6.47 -21.69 -10.40
CA PHE A 80 -7.54 -20.97 -11.06
C PHE A 80 -8.44 -20.31 -10.00
N PRO A 81 -8.38 -18.98 -9.81
CA PRO A 81 -9.11 -18.32 -8.73
C PRO A 81 -10.60 -18.14 -9.09
N SER A 82 -11.44 -18.16 -8.07
CA SER A 82 -12.87 -17.81 -8.17
C SER A 82 -13.07 -16.29 -8.06
N TRP A 83 -14.16 -15.76 -8.61
CA TRP A 83 -14.56 -14.39 -8.30
C TRP A 83 -14.84 -14.19 -6.81
N GLU A 84 -14.49 -13.02 -6.26
CA GLU A 84 -14.91 -12.65 -4.91
C GLU A 84 -16.36 -12.14 -4.87
N THR A 85 -16.87 -11.70 -6.03
CA THR A 85 -18.25 -11.26 -6.23
C THR A 85 -19.17 -12.43 -6.58
N LEU A 86 -20.48 -12.24 -6.39
CA LEU A 86 -21.49 -13.17 -6.90
C LEU A 86 -21.73 -12.92 -8.40
N PRO A 87 -22.15 -13.94 -9.17
CA PRO A 87 -22.34 -13.79 -10.62
C PRO A 87 -23.29 -12.66 -11.00
N HIS A 88 -24.36 -12.43 -10.24
CA HIS A 88 -25.37 -11.40 -10.53
C HIS A 88 -25.18 -10.10 -9.73
N GLU A 89 -24.00 -9.91 -9.13
CA GLU A 89 -23.67 -8.69 -8.39
C GLU A 89 -23.35 -7.54 -9.34
N ARG A 90 -23.83 -6.33 -9.04
CA ARG A 90 -23.47 -5.10 -9.78
C ARG A 90 -22.07 -4.59 -9.39
N LEU A 91 -21.14 -5.52 -9.21
CA LEU A 91 -19.76 -5.26 -8.84
C LEU A 91 -18.89 -6.19 -9.65
N SER A 92 -17.88 -5.62 -10.31
CA SER A 92 -16.94 -6.43 -11.07
C SER A 92 -15.94 -7.13 -10.14
N PRO A 93 -15.50 -8.35 -10.48
CA PRO A 93 -14.43 -9.04 -9.78
C PRO A 93 -13.11 -8.26 -9.84
N GLY A 94 -12.16 -8.59 -8.95
CA GLY A 94 -10.83 -7.98 -8.95
C GLY A 94 -10.09 -8.17 -10.27
N VAL A 95 -9.47 -7.10 -10.81
CA VAL A 95 -8.74 -7.15 -12.08
C VAL A 95 -7.55 -8.12 -12.06
N ASP A 96 -6.94 -8.33 -10.89
CA ASP A 96 -5.87 -9.30 -10.68
C ASP A 96 -6.37 -10.75 -10.73
N ILE A 97 -7.57 -11.02 -10.21
CA ILE A 97 -8.23 -12.32 -10.36
C ILE A 97 -8.60 -12.59 -11.81
N ILE A 98 -9.13 -11.59 -12.52
CA ILE A 98 -9.41 -11.72 -13.95
C ILE A 98 -8.13 -11.98 -14.75
N GLY A 99 -7.07 -11.24 -14.48
CA GLY A 99 -5.77 -11.45 -15.11
C GLY A 99 -5.23 -12.86 -14.88
N LYS A 100 -5.25 -13.34 -13.63
CA LYS A 100 -4.81 -14.70 -13.28
C LYS A 100 -5.67 -15.78 -13.96
N ARG A 101 -7.00 -15.61 -14.01
CA ARG A 101 -7.90 -16.52 -14.74
C ARG A 101 -7.56 -16.57 -16.22
N ALA A 102 -7.39 -15.41 -16.86
CA ALA A 102 -7.00 -15.32 -18.26
C ALA A 102 -5.64 -15.97 -18.53
N GLN A 103 -4.66 -15.79 -17.64
CA GLN A 103 -3.34 -16.40 -17.72
C GLN A 103 -3.40 -17.94 -17.62
N VAL A 104 -4.16 -18.48 -16.66
CA VAL A 104 -4.33 -19.93 -16.50
C VAL A 104 -5.01 -20.55 -17.73
N LEU A 105 -6.06 -19.91 -18.24
CA LEU A 105 -6.77 -20.39 -19.43
C LEU A 105 -5.90 -20.28 -20.69
N HIS A 106 -5.03 -19.28 -20.78
CA HIS A 106 -4.08 -19.14 -21.89
C HIS A 106 -2.99 -20.21 -21.86
N ASN A 107 -2.48 -20.53 -20.67
CA ASN A 107 -1.37 -21.46 -20.47
C ASN A 107 -1.83 -22.90 -20.22
N ILE A 108 -3.09 -23.23 -20.49
CA ILE A 108 -3.73 -24.49 -20.10
C ILE A 108 -2.97 -25.74 -20.60
N ASP A 109 -2.36 -25.64 -21.79
CA ASP A 109 -1.60 -26.73 -22.42
C ASP A 109 -0.20 -26.95 -21.81
N ASP A 110 0.36 -25.93 -21.18
CA ASP A 110 1.67 -25.99 -20.50
C ASP A 110 1.56 -26.49 -19.05
N LEU A 111 0.36 -26.43 -18.48
CA LEU A 111 0.06 -26.82 -17.11
C LEU A 111 -0.16 -28.34 -16.99
N ARG A 112 0.29 -28.90 -15.86
CA ARG A 112 0.05 -30.30 -15.48
C ARG A 112 -0.95 -30.42 -14.35
N ILE A 113 -1.06 -29.41 -13.51
CA ILE A 113 -2.04 -29.36 -12.43
C ILE A 113 -2.67 -27.97 -12.41
N ILE A 114 -4.00 -27.93 -12.46
CA ILE A 114 -4.79 -26.74 -12.14
C ILE A 114 -5.51 -27.02 -10.83
N VAL A 115 -5.39 -26.12 -9.87
CA VAL A 115 -6.08 -26.20 -8.58
C VAL A 115 -7.17 -25.15 -8.54
N THR A 116 -8.38 -25.52 -8.12
CA THR A 116 -9.51 -24.59 -7.96
C THR A 116 -10.33 -24.95 -6.73
N ALA A 117 -11.16 -24.02 -6.26
CA ALA A 117 -12.15 -24.29 -5.23
C ALA A 117 -13.50 -24.65 -5.84
N ALA A 118 -14.42 -25.20 -5.03
CA ALA A 118 -15.79 -25.51 -5.41
C ALA A 118 -16.48 -24.34 -6.16
N ARG A 119 -16.27 -23.10 -5.68
CA ARG A 119 -16.77 -21.89 -6.32
C ARG A 119 -16.20 -21.67 -7.73
N GLY A 120 -14.90 -21.85 -7.91
CA GLY A 120 -14.25 -21.66 -9.21
C GLY A 120 -14.60 -22.76 -10.22
N LEU A 121 -14.91 -23.97 -9.74
CA LEU A 121 -15.42 -25.07 -10.56
C LEU A 121 -16.87 -24.84 -11.02
N SER A 122 -17.75 -24.41 -10.11
CA SER A 122 -19.17 -24.21 -10.40
C SER A 122 -19.47 -22.96 -11.22
N GLN A 123 -18.54 -22.00 -11.26
CA GLN A 123 -18.69 -20.75 -11.99
C GLN A 123 -18.55 -20.97 -13.50
N PRO A 124 -19.55 -20.60 -14.31
CA PRO A 124 -19.44 -20.66 -15.77
C PRO A 124 -18.42 -19.65 -16.31
N ILE A 125 -17.82 -20.01 -17.45
CA ILE A 125 -16.78 -19.24 -18.13
C ILE A 125 -17.17 -19.18 -19.62
N LEU A 126 -17.09 -17.99 -20.21
CA LEU A 126 -17.30 -17.82 -21.66
C LEU A 126 -16.26 -18.62 -22.45
N GLN A 127 -16.66 -19.52 -23.35
CA GLN A 127 -15.75 -20.41 -24.08
C GLN A 127 -14.73 -19.64 -24.93
N ASP A 128 -15.22 -18.87 -25.91
CA ASP A 128 -14.42 -18.15 -26.89
C ASP A 128 -14.59 -16.65 -26.71
N ILE A 129 -13.49 -15.95 -26.47
CA ILE A 129 -13.49 -14.50 -26.27
C ILE A 129 -12.35 -13.87 -27.06
N GLU A 130 -12.69 -12.93 -27.93
CA GLU A 130 -11.71 -12.07 -28.59
C GLU A 130 -10.99 -11.20 -27.55
N GLY A 131 -9.66 -11.19 -27.58
CA GLY A 131 -8.85 -10.42 -26.61
C GLY A 131 -8.43 -11.17 -25.35
N ARG A 132 -8.78 -12.45 -25.18
CA ARG A 132 -8.25 -13.27 -24.06
C ARG A 132 -6.73 -13.43 -24.14
N ALA A 133 -6.19 -13.62 -25.35
CA ALA A 133 -4.75 -13.72 -25.56
C ALA A 133 -4.07 -12.42 -25.11
N PRO A 134 -2.91 -12.50 -24.44
CA PRO A 134 -2.21 -11.33 -23.93
C PRO A 134 -1.71 -10.44 -25.08
N VAL A 135 -1.49 -9.16 -24.78
CA VAL A 135 -0.58 -8.33 -25.60
C VAL A 135 0.83 -8.73 -25.20
N HIS A 136 1.61 -9.18 -26.19
CA HIS A 136 3.01 -9.55 -26.01
C HIS A 136 3.89 -8.40 -26.50
N LEU A 137 4.71 -7.84 -25.61
CA LEU A 137 5.73 -6.84 -25.95
C LEU A 137 7.09 -7.38 -25.53
N GLU A 138 8.05 -7.35 -26.44
CA GLU A 138 9.42 -7.82 -26.25
C GLU A 138 10.41 -6.75 -26.76
N GLU A 139 11.56 -6.64 -26.11
CA GLU A 139 12.65 -5.76 -26.57
C GLU A 139 13.15 -6.16 -27.96
N ASP A 140 13.71 -5.19 -28.69
CA ASP A 140 14.25 -5.34 -30.05
C ASP A 140 13.21 -5.84 -31.10
N HIS A 141 11.92 -5.62 -30.84
CA HIS A 141 10.83 -5.98 -31.75
C HIS A 141 9.98 -4.77 -32.16
N GLU A 142 9.46 -4.80 -33.40
CA GLU A 142 8.61 -3.74 -33.95
C GLU A 142 7.12 -3.96 -33.61
N TYR A 143 6.52 -2.99 -32.93
CA TYR A 143 5.10 -2.86 -32.65
C TYR A 143 4.64 -1.43 -32.93
N ASN A 144 3.53 -1.26 -33.65
CA ASN A 144 2.97 0.07 -33.83
C ASN A 144 2.44 0.61 -32.48
N PHE A 145 2.88 1.79 -32.09
CA PHE A 145 2.55 2.40 -30.79
C PHE A 145 1.03 2.57 -30.59
N ASP A 146 0.33 3.11 -31.60
CA ASP A 146 -1.12 3.35 -31.52
C ASP A 146 -1.93 2.05 -31.50
N ASP A 147 -1.44 0.99 -32.15
CA ASP A 147 -2.04 -0.35 -32.09
C ASP A 147 -1.86 -1.01 -30.72
N ALA A 148 -0.69 -0.82 -30.09
CA ALA A 148 -0.44 -1.29 -28.73
C ALA A 148 -1.39 -0.60 -27.74
N VAL A 149 -1.54 0.73 -27.83
CA VAL A 149 -2.47 1.51 -27.00
C VAL A 149 -3.92 1.03 -27.18
N ARG A 150 -4.40 0.92 -28.43
CA ARG A 150 -5.74 0.42 -28.73
C ARG A 150 -5.96 -1.01 -28.22
N SER A 151 -4.92 -1.84 -28.27
CA SER A 151 -4.97 -3.22 -27.76
C SER A 151 -5.09 -3.31 -26.24
N LEU A 152 -4.51 -2.35 -25.51
CA LEU A 152 -4.67 -2.21 -24.06
C LEU A 152 -6.07 -1.73 -23.69
N GLU A 153 -6.57 -0.68 -24.36
CA GLU A 153 -7.93 -0.17 -24.16
C GLU A 153 -8.99 -1.24 -24.43
N PHE A 154 -8.84 -2.00 -25.53
CA PHE A 154 -9.72 -3.12 -25.87
C PHE A 154 -9.76 -4.18 -24.76
N ARG A 155 -8.63 -4.45 -24.11
CA ARG A 155 -8.50 -5.36 -22.96
C ARG A 155 -8.92 -4.73 -21.63
N ALA A 156 -9.71 -3.65 -21.69
CA ALA A 156 -10.26 -2.91 -20.56
C ALA A 156 -9.21 -2.29 -19.63
N TYR A 157 -7.99 -2.01 -20.12
CA TYR A 157 -7.06 -1.19 -19.37
C TYR A 157 -7.52 0.26 -19.37
N LYS A 158 -7.45 0.90 -18.21
CA LYS A 158 -7.86 2.30 -18.05
C LYS A 158 -6.69 3.23 -18.36
N HIS A 159 -6.88 4.12 -19.33
CA HIS A 159 -5.93 5.18 -19.60
C HIS A 159 -5.98 6.24 -18.48
N VAL A 160 -4.84 6.52 -17.84
CA VAL A 160 -4.67 7.48 -16.75
C VAL A 160 -3.41 8.32 -16.95
N ASP A 161 -3.33 9.50 -16.34
CA ASP A 161 -2.12 10.33 -16.38
C ASP A 161 -0.91 9.66 -15.69
N MET A 162 -1.17 8.86 -14.67
CA MET A 162 -0.14 8.25 -13.82
C MET A 162 -0.63 6.91 -13.28
N VAL A 163 0.12 5.86 -13.60
CA VAL A 163 -0.20 4.49 -13.23
C VAL A 163 -0.01 4.30 -11.73
N ALA A 164 -1.07 3.83 -11.06
CA ALA A 164 -1.05 3.55 -9.64
C ALA A 164 -1.55 2.15 -9.27
N LYS A 165 -2.42 1.55 -10.10
CA LYS A 165 -3.09 0.28 -9.83
C LYS A 165 -3.01 -0.65 -11.04
N ARG A 166 -3.11 -1.96 -10.80
CA ARG A 166 -3.22 -2.98 -11.86
C ARG A 166 -4.40 -2.65 -12.78
N GLY A 167 -4.25 -2.91 -14.08
CA GLY A 167 -5.25 -2.58 -15.09
C GLY A 167 -5.25 -1.10 -15.52
N GLU A 168 -4.26 -0.30 -15.11
CA GLU A 168 -4.07 1.07 -15.57
C GLU A 168 -2.87 1.15 -16.54
N PHE A 169 -2.93 2.09 -17.47
CA PHE A 169 -1.79 2.45 -18.32
C PHE A 169 -1.76 3.96 -18.58
N ALA A 170 -0.58 4.49 -18.93
CA ALA A 170 -0.33 5.88 -19.29
C ALA A 170 0.59 5.94 -20.51
N THR A 171 0.30 6.83 -21.46
CA THR A 171 1.17 7.09 -22.61
C THR A 171 1.89 8.42 -22.46
N ARG A 172 3.20 8.46 -22.74
CA ARG A 172 4.04 9.67 -22.62
C ARG A 172 5.07 9.74 -23.74
N GLY A 173 4.76 10.47 -24.80
CA GLY A 173 5.62 10.48 -25.98
C GLY A 173 5.77 9.07 -26.55
N GLY A 174 6.99 8.52 -26.55
CA GLY A 174 7.28 7.14 -26.95
C GLY A 174 7.23 6.12 -25.81
N ILE A 175 6.66 6.44 -24.65
CA ILE A 175 6.65 5.54 -23.48
C ILE A 175 5.24 5.06 -23.19
N ILE A 176 5.10 3.76 -22.87
CA ILE A 176 3.90 3.17 -22.28
C ILE A 176 4.24 2.68 -20.87
N ASP A 177 3.74 3.38 -19.86
CA ASP A 177 3.70 2.86 -18.49
C ASP A 177 2.42 2.02 -18.34
N VAL A 178 2.54 0.75 -17.96
CA VAL A 178 1.39 -0.15 -17.79
C VAL A 178 1.55 -0.93 -16.50
N PHE A 179 0.45 -1.18 -15.78
CA PHE A 179 0.45 -2.11 -14.65
C PHE A 179 -0.32 -3.38 -15.04
N PRO A 180 0.37 -4.43 -15.51
CA PRO A 180 -0.29 -5.68 -15.89
C PRO A 180 -1.06 -6.29 -14.72
N THR A 181 -2.18 -6.94 -15.01
CA THR A 181 -3.03 -7.58 -14.00
C THR A 181 -2.35 -8.72 -13.24
N THR A 182 -1.32 -9.33 -13.84
CA THR A 182 -0.63 -10.51 -13.31
C THR A 182 0.71 -10.23 -12.64
N LEU A 183 1.32 -9.06 -12.84
CA LEU A 183 2.63 -8.72 -12.28
C LEU A 183 2.52 -7.93 -10.97
N ASP A 184 3.58 -8.00 -10.15
CA ASP A 184 3.64 -7.28 -8.86
C ASP A 184 4.04 -5.82 -9.01
N TYR A 185 4.75 -5.48 -10.08
CA TYR A 185 5.14 -4.12 -10.41
C TYR A 185 4.64 -3.69 -11.78
N PRO A 186 4.38 -2.38 -11.96
CA PRO A 186 4.16 -1.84 -13.28
C PRO A 186 5.45 -1.86 -14.10
N VAL A 187 5.27 -1.83 -15.41
CA VAL A 187 6.31 -1.93 -16.42
C VAL A 187 6.28 -0.68 -17.28
N ARG A 188 7.45 -0.10 -17.52
CA ARG A 188 7.70 0.98 -18.46
C ARG A 188 8.25 0.38 -19.74
N VAL A 189 7.53 0.56 -20.84
CA VAL A 189 7.92 0.12 -22.19
C VAL A 189 8.32 1.36 -22.99
N GLU A 190 9.59 1.45 -23.36
CA GLU A 190 10.14 2.55 -24.14
C GLU A 190 10.18 2.18 -25.63
N PHE A 191 9.63 3.06 -26.47
CA PHE A 191 9.63 2.92 -27.93
C PHE A 191 10.55 3.95 -28.58
N TRP A 192 11.22 3.51 -29.65
CA TRP A 192 11.89 4.37 -30.62
C TRP A 192 11.22 4.22 -31.99
N GLY A 193 10.28 5.11 -32.29
CA GLY A 193 9.39 4.94 -33.43
C GLY A 193 8.39 3.81 -33.15
N ASP A 194 8.48 2.73 -33.93
CA ASP A 194 7.68 1.52 -33.73
C ASP A 194 8.50 0.37 -33.11
N GLU A 195 9.76 0.58 -32.69
CA GLU A 195 10.59 -0.46 -32.08
C GLU A 195 10.60 -0.32 -30.55
N VAL A 196 10.36 -1.41 -29.81
CA VAL A 196 10.51 -1.42 -28.35
C VAL A 196 11.98 -1.53 -28.01
N THR A 197 12.55 -0.48 -27.41
CA THR A 197 13.97 -0.44 -27.07
C THR A 197 14.27 -0.98 -25.68
N ASP A 198 13.31 -0.90 -24.76
CA ASP A 198 13.56 -1.23 -23.36
C ASP A 198 12.26 -1.53 -22.57
N ILE A 199 12.31 -2.51 -21.67
CA ILE A 199 11.20 -2.92 -20.80
C ILE A 199 11.69 -3.06 -19.35
N ARG A 200 11.30 -2.11 -18.50
CA ARG A 200 11.77 -2.03 -17.10
C ARG A 200 10.63 -1.98 -16.10
N GLN A 201 10.82 -2.57 -14.92
CA GLN A 201 9.86 -2.39 -13.82
C GLN A 201 10.11 -1.06 -13.10
N PHE A 202 9.04 -0.42 -12.63
CA PHE A 202 9.14 0.83 -11.87
C PHE A 202 8.28 0.81 -10.60
N SER A 203 8.59 1.70 -9.65
CA SER A 203 7.82 1.81 -8.41
C SER A 203 6.65 2.79 -8.56
N VAL A 204 5.47 2.41 -8.09
CA VAL A 204 4.27 3.28 -8.11
C VAL A 204 4.45 4.55 -7.26
N ALA A 205 5.24 4.50 -6.19
CA ALA A 205 5.28 5.59 -5.21
C ALA A 205 6.09 6.81 -5.67
N ASP A 206 7.14 6.58 -6.45
CA ASP A 206 8.03 7.60 -7.00
C ASP A 206 8.05 7.63 -8.53
N GLN A 207 7.39 6.67 -9.20
CA GLN A 207 7.31 6.54 -10.65
C GLN A 207 8.68 6.33 -11.33
N ARG A 208 9.66 5.83 -10.56
CA ARG A 208 11.04 5.63 -11.01
C ARG A 208 11.35 4.16 -11.28
N THR A 209 12.19 3.95 -12.29
CA THR A 209 12.67 2.62 -12.68
C THR A 209 13.42 1.94 -11.54
N ILE A 210 13.19 0.63 -11.35
CA ILE A 210 13.90 -0.22 -10.41
C ILE A 210 15.11 -0.82 -11.14
N PRO A 211 16.36 -0.37 -10.87
CA PRO A 211 17.52 -0.73 -11.70
C PRO A 211 17.90 -2.22 -11.66
N GLU A 212 17.39 -2.97 -10.70
CA GLU A 212 17.78 -4.35 -10.42
C GLU A 212 16.90 -5.38 -11.14
N ILE A 213 15.88 -4.94 -11.89
CA ILE A 213 14.86 -5.81 -12.49
C ILE A 213 14.61 -5.43 -13.96
N GLU A 214 15.43 -5.97 -14.87
CA GLU A 214 15.16 -6.01 -16.31
C GLU A 214 14.30 -7.24 -16.64
N VAL A 215 13.24 -7.05 -17.43
CA VAL A 215 12.29 -8.12 -17.75
C VAL A 215 12.46 -8.60 -19.20
N GLY A 216 12.84 -7.71 -20.12
CA GLY A 216 13.04 -8.01 -21.55
C GLY A 216 11.76 -8.30 -22.34
N ARG A 217 10.69 -8.72 -21.66
CA ARG A 217 9.38 -9.06 -22.24
C ARG A 217 8.25 -8.91 -21.22
N VAL A 218 7.05 -8.60 -21.68
CA VAL A 218 5.86 -8.53 -20.84
C VAL A 218 4.63 -9.07 -21.56
N ASP A 219 3.87 -9.92 -20.85
CA ASP A 219 2.56 -10.41 -21.28
C ASP A 219 1.45 -9.69 -20.51
N ILE A 220 0.60 -8.97 -21.24
CA ILE A 220 -0.43 -8.11 -20.67
C ILE A 220 -1.81 -8.75 -20.92
N PHE A 221 -2.34 -9.41 -19.89
CA PHE A 221 -3.65 -10.07 -19.92
C PHE A 221 -4.80 -9.09 -19.65
N THR A 222 -6.01 -9.44 -20.10
CA THR A 222 -7.21 -8.60 -19.96
C THR A 222 -7.53 -8.22 -18.50
N ALA A 223 -8.09 -7.02 -18.32
CA ALA A 223 -8.58 -6.52 -17.04
C ALA A 223 -10.06 -6.87 -16.77
N ARG A 224 -10.79 -7.35 -17.78
CA ARG A 224 -12.18 -7.84 -17.67
C ARG A 224 -12.40 -9.13 -18.43
N GLU A 225 -13.35 -9.95 -18.00
CA GLU A 225 -13.64 -11.22 -18.67
C GLU A 225 -14.15 -11.04 -20.10
N LEU A 226 -14.89 -9.96 -20.37
CA LEU A 226 -15.42 -9.66 -21.70
C LEU A 226 -14.91 -8.31 -22.21
N PRO A 227 -13.86 -8.31 -23.06
CA PRO A 227 -13.53 -7.20 -23.95
C PRO A 227 -14.75 -6.79 -24.79
N ILE A 228 -14.93 -5.48 -24.98
CA ILE A 228 -16.10 -4.95 -25.70
C ILE A 228 -15.78 -4.87 -27.20
N THR A 229 -16.28 -5.84 -27.95
CA THR A 229 -16.25 -5.81 -29.42
C THR A 229 -17.42 -5.00 -29.97
N ASP A 230 -17.38 -4.65 -31.26
CA ASP A 230 -18.50 -3.97 -31.93
C ASP A 230 -19.82 -4.74 -31.83
N ALA A 231 -19.75 -6.08 -31.86
CA ALA A 231 -20.92 -6.94 -31.69
C ALA A 231 -21.51 -6.84 -30.28
N VAL A 232 -20.65 -6.80 -29.25
CA VAL A 232 -21.07 -6.61 -27.85
C VAL A 232 -21.67 -5.22 -27.64
N ALA A 233 -21.03 -4.18 -28.18
CA ALA A 233 -21.52 -2.80 -28.10
C ALA A 233 -22.90 -2.63 -28.77
N GLN A 234 -23.09 -3.22 -29.94
CA GLN A 234 -24.37 -3.18 -30.66
C GLN A 234 -25.49 -3.92 -29.91
N ARG A 235 -25.17 -5.05 -29.27
CA ARG A 235 -26.11 -5.76 -28.38
C ARG A 235 -26.49 -4.91 -27.20
N ALA A 236 -25.52 -4.31 -26.52
CA ALA A 236 -25.76 -3.42 -25.40
C ALA A 236 -26.66 -2.24 -25.79
N ALA A 237 -26.46 -1.62 -26.96
CA ALA A 237 -27.33 -0.56 -27.47
C ALA A 237 -28.77 -1.04 -27.68
N THR A 238 -28.94 -2.24 -28.23
CA THR A 238 -30.27 -2.85 -28.47
C THR A 238 -30.98 -3.16 -27.14
N LEU A 239 -30.25 -3.70 -26.17
CA LEU A 239 -30.75 -4.01 -24.84
C LEU A 239 -31.13 -2.74 -24.07
N ALA A 240 -30.31 -1.69 -24.13
CA ALA A 240 -30.59 -0.39 -23.52
C ALA A 240 -31.87 0.26 -24.08
N ALA A 241 -32.08 0.14 -25.41
CA ALA A 241 -33.27 0.68 -26.07
C ALA A 241 -34.56 -0.11 -25.76
N THR A 242 -34.44 -1.41 -25.48
CA THR A 242 -35.59 -2.29 -25.21
C THR A 242 -35.95 -2.37 -23.73
N HIS A 243 -34.99 -2.23 -22.82
CA HIS A 243 -35.17 -2.37 -21.37
C HIS A 243 -35.14 -1.01 -20.65
N THR A 244 -35.97 -0.05 -21.08
CA THR A 244 -36.02 1.33 -20.54
C THR A 244 -36.57 1.43 -19.12
N GLY A 245 -37.12 0.34 -18.57
CA GLY A 245 -37.72 0.29 -17.23
C GLY A 245 -36.73 0.30 -16.07
N ASN A 246 -35.43 0.05 -16.32
CA ASN A 246 -34.39 0.02 -15.29
C ASN A 246 -33.26 1.02 -15.62
N PRO A 247 -33.27 2.23 -15.03
CA PRO A 247 -32.27 3.28 -15.30
C PRO A 247 -30.82 2.84 -15.05
N ALA A 248 -30.59 2.01 -14.03
CA ALA A 248 -29.25 1.55 -13.64
C ALA A 248 -28.66 0.56 -14.66
N LEU A 249 -29.51 -0.34 -15.18
CA LEU A 249 -29.14 -1.26 -16.26
C LEU A 249 -28.94 -0.50 -17.58
N VAL A 250 -29.81 0.47 -17.89
CA VAL A 250 -29.65 1.32 -19.08
C VAL A 250 -28.33 2.08 -19.02
N GLU A 251 -27.98 2.69 -17.89
CA GLU A 251 -26.71 3.39 -17.74
C GLU A 251 -25.50 2.47 -18.00
N LEU A 252 -25.52 1.25 -17.45
CA LEU A 252 -24.48 0.24 -17.67
C LEU A 252 -24.39 -0.13 -19.16
N LEU A 253 -25.51 -0.49 -19.78
CA LEU A 253 -25.56 -0.89 -21.19
C LEU A 253 -25.20 0.25 -22.14
N THR A 254 -25.55 1.50 -21.81
CA THR A 254 -25.14 2.67 -22.58
C THR A 254 -23.62 2.82 -22.58
N LYS A 255 -22.97 2.71 -21.41
CA LYS A 255 -21.49 2.73 -21.33
C LYS A 255 -20.89 1.62 -22.19
N VAL A 256 -21.38 0.38 -22.07
CA VAL A 256 -20.91 -0.75 -22.89
C VAL A 256 -21.13 -0.49 -24.39
N SER A 257 -22.25 0.13 -24.77
CA SER A 257 -22.52 0.48 -26.18
C SER A 257 -21.62 1.56 -26.76
N GLU A 258 -20.98 2.35 -25.89
CA GLU A 258 -19.99 3.37 -26.23
C GLU A 258 -18.55 2.84 -26.13
N HIS A 259 -18.38 1.51 -26.04
CA HIS A 259 -17.10 0.82 -25.83
C HIS A 259 -16.41 1.18 -24.51
N ILE A 260 -17.18 1.63 -23.51
CA ILE A 260 -16.69 1.97 -22.18
C ILE A 260 -17.03 0.83 -21.22
N PRO A 261 -16.04 0.14 -20.63
CA PRO A 261 -16.31 -0.88 -19.63
C PRO A 261 -17.04 -0.33 -18.42
N ALA A 262 -18.07 -1.05 -17.97
CA ALA A 262 -18.92 -0.65 -16.86
C ALA A 262 -18.80 -1.62 -15.69
N GLU A 263 -18.85 -1.09 -14.46
CA GLU A 263 -18.88 -1.91 -13.25
C GLU A 263 -20.11 -2.83 -13.23
N GLY A 264 -19.89 -4.09 -12.90
CA GLY A 264 -20.91 -5.14 -12.86
C GLY A 264 -21.38 -5.63 -14.24
N MET A 265 -20.71 -5.28 -15.34
CA MET A 265 -21.09 -5.79 -16.67
C MET A 265 -20.98 -7.32 -16.77
N GLU A 266 -20.17 -7.93 -15.91
CA GLU A 266 -20.01 -9.38 -15.79
C GLU A 266 -21.32 -10.09 -15.35
N ALA A 267 -22.26 -9.37 -14.73
CA ALA A 267 -23.57 -9.92 -14.36
C ALA A 267 -24.51 -10.15 -15.54
N VAL A 268 -24.19 -9.61 -16.72
CA VAL A 268 -25.01 -9.68 -17.93
C VAL A 268 -24.25 -10.29 -19.12
N LEU A 269 -23.17 -11.04 -18.86
CA LEU A 269 -22.41 -11.75 -19.91
C LEU A 269 -23.28 -12.57 -20.87
N PRO A 270 -24.28 -13.37 -20.43
CA PRO A 270 -25.03 -14.26 -21.32
C PRO A 270 -25.89 -13.51 -22.34
N VAL A 271 -26.24 -12.24 -22.06
CA VAL A 271 -27.00 -11.41 -23.00
C VAL A 271 -26.12 -10.51 -23.85
N LEU A 272 -24.90 -10.23 -23.39
CA LEU A 272 -23.91 -9.43 -24.12
C LEU A 272 -23.14 -10.25 -25.16
N SER A 273 -23.01 -11.57 -24.99
CA SER A 273 -22.29 -12.47 -25.90
C SER A 273 -23.12 -13.71 -26.26
N ASP A 274 -22.98 -14.19 -27.50
CA ASP A 274 -23.53 -15.50 -27.93
C ASP A 274 -22.60 -16.67 -27.57
N ALA A 275 -21.37 -16.39 -27.10
CA ALA A 275 -20.42 -17.43 -26.78
C ALA A 275 -20.97 -18.30 -25.64
N PRO A 276 -20.87 -19.65 -25.73
CA PRO A 276 -21.42 -20.53 -24.72
C PRO A 276 -20.67 -20.38 -23.40
N LEU A 277 -21.41 -20.44 -22.30
CA LEU A 277 -20.86 -20.47 -20.95
C LEU A 277 -20.67 -21.92 -20.50
N ILE A 278 -19.41 -22.35 -20.44
CA ILE A 278 -18.99 -23.70 -20.07
C ILE A 278 -18.27 -23.72 -18.72
N THR A 279 -18.10 -24.90 -18.14
CA THR A 279 -17.37 -25.09 -16.88
C THR A 279 -15.86 -25.15 -17.11
N LEU A 280 -15.07 -24.95 -16.06
CA LEU A 280 -13.60 -25.12 -16.13
C LEU A 280 -13.21 -26.55 -16.59
N SER A 281 -13.96 -27.58 -16.19
CA SER A 281 -13.74 -28.95 -16.64
C SER A 281 -13.85 -29.07 -18.16
N GLU A 282 -14.86 -28.46 -18.78
CA GLU A 282 -15.07 -28.51 -20.23
C GLU A 282 -13.99 -27.76 -21.02
N PHE A 283 -13.32 -26.79 -20.40
CA PHE A 283 -12.17 -26.10 -20.99
C PHE A 283 -10.91 -26.97 -21.07
N LEU A 284 -10.79 -27.98 -20.19
CA LEU A 284 -9.58 -28.76 -20.05
C LEU A 284 -9.50 -29.88 -21.09
N PRO A 285 -8.28 -30.35 -21.43
CA PRO A 285 -8.11 -31.49 -22.32
C PRO A 285 -8.91 -32.72 -21.85
N ALA A 286 -9.47 -33.49 -22.78
CA ALA A 286 -10.35 -34.63 -22.48
C ALA A 286 -9.71 -35.72 -21.57
N ALA A 287 -8.37 -35.83 -21.57
CA ALA A 287 -7.64 -36.79 -20.73
C ALA A 287 -7.30 -36.27 -19.32
N THR A 288 -7.91 -35.16 -18.89
CA THR A 288 -7.65 -34.54 -17.58
C THR A 288 -8.38 -35.28 -16.47
N HIS A 289 -7.67 -35.62 -15.40
CA HIS A 289 -8.23 -36.23 -14.20
C HIS A 289 -8.80 -35.16 -13.27
N VAL A 290 -10.11 -35.19 -13.03
CA VAL A 290 -10.76 -34.29 -12.06
C VAL A 290 -10.76 -34.96 -10.70
N VAL A 291 -10.07 -34.38 -9.72
CA VAL A 291 -9.91 -34.96 -8.38
C VAL A 291 -10.59 -34.07 -7.33
N MET A 292 -11.72 -34.53 -6.80
CA MET A 292 -12.49 -33.83 -5.77
C MET A 292 -11.97 -34.16 -4.36
N MET A 293 -11.42 -33.18 -3.68
CA MET A 293 -10.96 -33.29 -2.28
C MET A 293 -12.15 -33.16 -1.33
N ALA A 294 -12.44 -34.21 -0.56
CA ALA A 294 -13.59 -34.26 0.34
C ALA A 294 -14.93 -33.93 -0.39
N PRO A 295 -15.41 -34.81 -1.30
CA PRO A 295 -16.52 -34.52 -2.21
C PRO A 295 -17.81 -34.06 -1.51
N GLU A 296 -18.16 -34.59 -0.34
CA GLU A 296 -19.34 -34.15 0.41
C GLU A 296 -19.25 -32.70 0.91
N LYS A 297 -18.03 -32.22 1.25
CA LYS A 297 -17.83 -30.80 1.57
C LYS A 297 -18.00 -29.92 0.33
N ILE A 298 -17.50 -30.39 -0.82
CA ILE A 298 -17.64 -29.69 -2.10
C ILE A 298 -19.11 -29.61 -2.50
N ARG A 299 -19.86 -30.73 -2.46
CA ARG A 299 -21.30 -30.77 -2.78
C ARG A 299 -22.07 -29.75 -1.94
N ARG A 300 -21.94 -29.82 -0.61
CA ARG A 300 -22.59 -28.88 0.30
C ARG A 300 -22.24 -27.42 -0.02
N ARG A 301 -20.97 -27.14 -0.34
CA ARG A 301 -20.54 -25.79 -0.69
C ARG A 301 -21.13 -25.31 -2.01
N VAL A 302 -21.27 -26.17 -3.01
CA VAL A 302 -21.94 -25.84 -4.28
C VAL A 302 -23.43 -25.55 -4.03
N GLU A 303 -24.13 -26.37 -3.25
CA GLU A 303 -25.53 -26.13 -2.86
C GLU A 303 -25.72 -24.77 -2.14
N ASP A 304 -24.82 -24.44 -1.21
CA ASP A 304 -24.84 -23.15 -0.50
C ASP A 304 -24.63 -21.96 -1.45
N LEU A 305 -23.74 -22.11 -2.45
CA LEU A 305 -23.48 -21.08 -3.47
C LEU A 305 -24.68 -20.88 -4.39
N GLU A 306 -25.29 -21.95 -4.89
CA GLU A 306 -26.49 -21.88 -5.73
C GLU A 306 -27.66 -21.20 -5.01
N LYS A 307 -27.92 -21.63 -3.76
CA LYS A 307 -28.99 -21.04 -2.96
C LYS A 307 -28.77 -19.55 -2.75
N THR A 308 -27.53 -19.14 -2.48
CA THR A 308 -27.23 -17.73 -2.22
C THR A 308 -27.31 -16.89 -3.50
N ASP A 309 -26.84 -17.41 -4.63
CA ASP A 309 -26.99 -16.74 -5.93
C ASP A 309 -28.48 -16.53 -6.27
N ALA A 310 -29.31 -17.57 -6.09
CA ALA A 310 -30.75 -17.50 -6.31
C ALA A 310 -31.44 -16.48 -5.37
N GLU A 311 -31.06 -16.44 -4.09
CA GLU A 311 -31.56 -15.45 -3.14
C GLU A 311 -31.15 -14.02 -3.51
N PHE A 312 -29.91 -13.84 -4.00
CA PHE A 312 -29.39 -12.53 -4.39
C PHE A 312 -30.07 -12.01 -5.66
N LEU A 313 -30.25 -12.87 -6.66
CA LEU A 313 -31.01 -12.58 -7.88
C LEU A 313 -32.45 -12.19 -7.55
N ALA A 314 -33.12 -12.92 -6.65
CA ALA A 314 -34.47 -12.61 -6.18
C ALA A 314 -34.55 -11.31 -5.35
N ALA A 315 -33.50 -10.97 -4.59
CA ALA A 315 -33.44 -9.73 -3.80
C ALA A 315 -33.29 -8.47 -4.66
N GLY A 316 -32.78 -8.59 -5.89
CA GLY A 316 -32.64 -7.49 -6.86
C GLY A 316 -33.94 -6.76 -7.19
N TRP A 317 -35.07 -7.43 -6.97
CA TRP A 317 -36.41 -6.93 -7.31
C TRP A 317 -36.84 -5.72 -6.46
N GLU A 318 -36.32 -5.53 -5.24
CA GLU A 318 -36.70 -4.40 -4.38
C GLU A 318 -35.71 -3.22 -4.39
N ALA A 319 -34.43 -3.47 -4.66
CA ALA A 319 -33.39 -2.43 -4.65
C ALA A 319 -33.39 -1.54 -5.91
N ALA A 320 -33.72 -2.13 -7.07
CA ALA A 320 -33.83 -1.39 -8.34
C ALA A 320 -34.95 -0.33 -8.33
N ALA A 321 -35.98 -0.50 -7.49
CA ALA A 321 -37.06 0.49 -7.31
C ALA A 321 -36.61 1.79 -6.62
N MET A 322 -35.40 1.83 -6.04
CA MET A 322 -34.93 2.92 -5.16
C MET A 322 -33.62 3.57 -5.62
N GLY A 323 -33.04 3.17 -6.76
CA GLY A 323 -31.81 3.76 -7.30
C GLY A 323 -30.54 3.46 -6.50
N ALA A 324 -30.52 2.37 -5.73
CA ALA A 324 -29.35 1.90 -4.99
C ALA A 324 -28.51 0.90 -5.82
N ASP A 325 -27.23 0.73 -5.47
CA ASP A 325 -26.32 -0.31 -6.00
C ASP A 325 -26.68 -1.73 -5.47
N GLY A 326 -27.94 -2.12 -5.64
CA GLY A 326 -28.39 -3.49 -5.45
C GLY A 326 -28.08 -4.38 -6.67
N PRO A 327 -28.53 -5.65 -6.65
CA PRO A 327 -28.42 -6.55 -7.81
C PRO A 327 -29.02 -5.89 -9.06
N LEU A 328 -28.42 -6.10 -10.23
CA LEU A 328 -28.96 -5.62 -11.50
C LEU A 328 -30.32 -6.32 -11.72
N SER A 329 -31.43 -5.58 -11.65
CA SER A 329 -32.72 -6.11 -12.06
C SER A 329 -32.70 -6.39 -13.56
N THR A 330 -32.55 -7.67 -13.91
CA THR A 330 -32.48 -8.21 -15.28
C THR A 330 -33.85 -8.74 -15.73
N GLU A 331 -34.95 -8.17 -15.22
CA GLU A 331 -36.31 -8.62 -15.57
C GLU A 331 -36.51 -8.60 -17.10
N GLY A 332 -36.75 -9.79 -17.67
CA GLY A 332 -36.88 -10.00 -19.12
C GLY A 332 -35.59 -10.40 -19.87
N LEU A 333 -34.45 -10.45 -19.17
CA LEU A 333 -33.16 -10.92 -19.69
C LEU A 333 -32.81 -12.30 -19.16
N ASP A 334 -32.45 -13.21 -20.06
CA ASP A 334 -31.94 -14.54 -19.69
C ASP A 334 -30.49 -14.42 -19.20
N THR A 335 -30.35 -14.35 -17.87
CA THR A 335 -29.05 -14.30 -17.19
C THR A 335 -28.72 -15.59 -16.44
N GLU A 336 -29.61 -16.59 -16.49
CA GLU A 336 -29.43 -17.88 -15.80
C GLU A 336 -28.17 -18.62 -16.27
N GLY A 337 -27.70 -18.34 -17.49
CA GLY A 337 -26.43 -18.84 -18.01
C GLY A 337 -25.19 -18.46 -17.19
N SER A 338 -25.26 -17.40 -16.37
CA SER A 338 -24.18 -16.97 -15.45
C SER A 338 -24.26 -17.60 -14.06
N SER A 339 -25.38 -18.23 -13.68
CA SER A 339 -25.53 -18.85 -12.36
C SER A 339 -24.54 -19.99 -12.16
N TYR A 340 -24.19 -20.24 -10.89
CA TYR A 340 -23.40 -21.41 -10.52
C TYR A 340 -24.07 -22.71 -11.00
N ARG A 341 -23.26 -23.64 -11.53
CA ARG A 341 -23.72 -24.98 -11.91
C ARG A 341 -23.91 -25.86 -10.68
N SER A 342 -24.94 -26.70 -10.70
CA SER A 342 -25.19 -27.67 -9.64
C SER A 342 -24.12 -28.74 -9.59
N PHE A 343 -23.96 -29.37 -8.43
CA PHE A 343 -23.00 -30.45 -8.27
C PHE A 343 -23.27 -31.60 -9.26
N GLU A 344 -24.55 -31.97 -9.45
CA GLU A 344 -24.96 -33.00 -10.41
C GLU A 344 -24.67 -32.58 -11.85
N SER A 345 -24.91 -31.31 -12.19
CA SER A 345 -24.59 -30.77 -13.52
C SER A 345 -23.09 -30.84 -13.79
N LEU A 346 -22.25 -30.54 -12.80
CA LEU A 346 -20.80 -30.63 -12.91
C LEU A 346 -20.33 -32.07 -13.13
N GLU A 347 -20.88 -33.04 -12.39
CA GLU A 347 -20.56 -34.45 -12.60
C GLU A 347 -20.93 -34.93 -14.01
N VAL A 348 -22.07 -34.47 -14.54
CA VAL A 348 -22.49 -34.76 -15.92
C VAL A 348 -21.51 -34.14 -16.91
N SER A 349 -21.19 -32.85 -16.79
CA SER A 349 -20.25 -32.15 -17.68
C SER A 349 -18.87 -32.83 -17.70
N ILE A 350 -18.34 -33.24 -16.55
CA ILE A 350 -17.05 -33.96 -16.45
C ILE A 350 -17.10 -35.29 -17.21
N ARG A 351 -18.18 -36.06 -17.03
CA ARG A 351 -18.35 -37.36 -17.72
C ARG A 351 -18.55 -37.19 -19.22
N GLU A 352 -19.32 -36.20 -19.65
CA GLU A 352 -19.55 -35.89 -21.07
C GLU A 352 -18.26 -35.41 -21.77
N ALA A 353 -17.39 -34.69 -21.05
CA ALA A 353 -16.06 -34.32 -21.52
C ALA A 353 -15.08 -35.52 -21.61
N GLY A 354 -15.48 -36.72 -21.17
CA GLY A 354 -14.65 -37.93 -21.18
C GLY A 354 -13.55 -37.94 -20.12
N GLN A 355 -13.66 -37.08 -19.11
CA GLN A 355 -12.67 -36.90 -18.05
C GLN A 355 -12.92 -37.87 -16.90
N PRO A 356 -11.89 -38.59 -16.41
CA PRO A 356 -12.05 -39.47 -15.26
C PRO A 356 -12.29 -38.67 -13.98
N LEU A 357 -13.30 -39.08 -13.20
CA LEU A 357 -13.67 -38.43 -11.93
C LEU A 357 -13.11 -39.23 -10.75
N TRP A 358 -12.22 -38.58 -10.01
CA TRP A 358 -11.59 -39.14 -8.81
C TRP A 358 -12.10 -38.41 -7.57
N THR A 359 -12.20 -39.14 -6.46
CA THR A 359 -12.53 -38.56 -5.15
C THR A 359 -11.45 -38.91 -4.14
N PHE A 360 -11.12 -37.97 -3.26
CA PHE A 360 -10.19 -38.19 -2.16
C PHE A 360 -10.90 -37.87 -0.84
N SER A 361 -11.28 -38.90 -0.10
CA SER A 361 -12.00 -38.77 1.16
C SER A 361 -11.13 -39.10 2.37
N PRO A 362 -11.42 -38.50 3.54
CA PRO A 362 -10.79 -38.89 4.80
C PRO A 362 -11.06 -40.37 5.14
N PRO A 363 -10.19 -41.02 5.94
CA PRO A 363 -10.41 -42.40 6.38
C PRO A 363 -11.75 -42.53 7.12
N GLY A 364 -12.53 -43.56 6.78
CA GLY A 364 -13.85 -43.83 7.37
C GLY A 364 -15.03 -43.10 6.72
N MET A 365 -14.78 -42.22 5.73
CA MET A 365 -15.82 -41.50 4.97
C MET A 365 -15.79 -41.94 3.50
N LEU A 366 -16.29 -43.14 3.21
CA LEU A 366 -16.29 -43.69 1.85
C LEU A 366 -17.22 -42.89 0.93
N ALA A 367 -16.71 -42.50 -0.25
CA ALA A 367 -17.50 -41.84 -1.30
C ALA A 367 -18.14 -42.84 -2.28
N GLY A 368 -17.69 -44.10 -2.28
CA GLY A 368 -18.19 -45.17 -3.12
C GLY A 368 -18.14 -46.52 -2.39
N PRO A 369 -18.45 -47.64 -3.08
CA PRO A 369 -18.33 -48.98 -2.52
C PRO A 369 -16.91 -49.26 -2.01
N GLU A 370 -16.80 -49.94 -0.87
CA GLU A 370 -15.49 -50.25 -0.24
C GLU A 370 -14.57 -51.03 -1.18
N GLU A 371 -15.12 -51.94 -1.99
CA GLU A 371 -14.39 -52.77 -2.95
C GLU A 371 -13.80 -51.96 -4.13
N GLU A 372 -14.37 -50.79 -4.43
CA GLU A 372 -13.96 -49.89 -5.51
C GLU A 372 -13.14 -48.69 -5.00
N THR A 373 -12.87 -48.66 -3.69
CA THR A 373 -12.12 -47.58 -3.04
C THR A 373 -10.67 -48.01 -2.80
N LEU A 374 -9.71 -47.23 -3.30
CA LEU A 374 -8.29 -47.42 -3.07
C LEU A 374 -7.85 -46.78 -1.73
N PRO A 375 -7.41 -47.56 -0.73
CA PRO A 375 -6.90 -47.02 0.52
C PRO A 375 -5.43 -46.59 0.40
N LEU A 376 -5.18 -45.28 0.49
CA LEU A 376 -3.86 -44.68 0.64
C LEU A 376 -3.53 -44.47 2.13
N GLU A 377 -3.34 -45.59 2.84
CA GLU A 377 -2.98 -45.57 4.26
C GLU A 377 -1.52 -45.13 4.46
N PHE A 378 -1.28 -43.87 4.74
CA PHE A 378 0.04 -43.38 5.16
C PHE A 378 0.02 -43.00 6.64
N GLU A 379 1.18 -43.11 7.28
CA GLU A 379 1.36 -42.58 8.63
C GLU A 379 1.78 -41.10 8.52
N PRO A 380 1.19 -40.20 9.34
CA PRO A 380 1.65 -38.82 9.42
C PRO A 380 3.10 -38.79 9.92
N GLY A 381 3.85 -37.76 9.52
CA GLY A 381 5.15 -37.48 10.12
C GLY A 381 5.04 -37.19 11.63
N PRO A 382 6.14 -37.26 12.40
CA PRO A 382 6.16 -36.83 13.79
C PRO A 382 5.73 -35.36 13.94
N THR A 383 4.73 -35.07 14.79
CA THR A 383 4.16 -33.72 15.00
C THR A 383 4.31 -33.24 16.45
N PRO A 384 5.50 -32.85 16.91
CA PRO A 384 5.71 -32.47 18.30
C PRO A 384 5.13 -31.11 18.70
N ARG A 385 4.75 -30.23 17.74
CA ARG A 385 4.01 -28.98 17.96
C ARG A 385 4.57 -28.10 19.10
N GLY A 386 5.88 -27.97 19.18
CA GLY A 386 6.58 -27.16 20.17
C GLY A 386 6.82 -27.84 21.53
N ASP A 387 6.31 -29.04 21.79
CA ASP A 387 6.59 -29.77 23.03
C ASP A 387 8.03 -30.30 23.00
N ILE A 388 8.86 -29.82 23.93
CA ILE A 388 10.30 -30.16 24.01
C ILE A 388 10.52 -31.67 24.13
N LYS A 389 9.69 -32.38 24.90
CA LYS A 389 9.84 -33.83 25.08
C LYS A 389 9.51 -34.59 23.81
N GLU A 390 8.50 -34.15 23.08
CA GLU A 390 8.13 -34.76 21.81
C GLU A 390 9.15 -34.42 20.72
N ILE A 391 9.74 -33.22 20.73
CA ILE A 391 10.87 -32.85 19.86
C ILE A 391 12.06 -33.77 20.12
N ASP A 392 12.44 -33.96 21.38
CA ASP A 392 13.54 -34.85 21.76
C ASP A 392 13.27 -36.30 21.31
N ALA A 393 12.04 -36.77 21.46
CA ALA A 393 11.62 -38.09 20.99
C ALA A 393 11.71 -38.21 19.45
N MET A 394 11.27 -37.19 18.71
CA MET A 394 11.41 -37.12 17.26
C MET A 394 12.88 -37.14 16.83
N MET A 395 13.75 -36.36 17.48
CA MET A 395 15.18 -36.33 17.19
C MET A 395 15.81 -37.71 17.41
N ALA A 396 15.49 -38.38 18.53
CA ALA A 396 15.96 -39.74 18.80
C ALA A 396 15.50 -40.75 17.73
N GLN A 397 14.26 -40.64 17.26
CA GLN A 397 13.73 -41.48 16.17
C GLN A 397 14.46 -41.24 14.85
N LEU A 398 14.69 -39.96 14.47
CA LEU A 398 15.41 -39.60 13.25
C LEU A 398 16.88 -40.05 13.30
N LEU A 399 17.53 -39.95 14.46
CA LEU A 399 18.89 -40.45 14.66
C LEU A 399 18.96 -41.98 14.49
N ALA A 400 18.02 -42.72 15.07
CA ALA A 400 17.95 -44.18 14.90
C ALA A 400 17.70 -44.57 13.44
N HIS A 401 16.77 -43.87 12.77
CA HIS A 401 16.42 -44.10 11.36
C HIS A 401 17.60 -43.83 10.42
N THR A 402 18.30 -42.72 10.61
CA THR A 402 19.49 -42.37 9.81
C THR A 402 20.66 -43.32 10.09
N ASN A 403 20.89 -43.73 11.35
CA ASN A 403 21.93 -44.73 11.66
C ASN A 403 21.67 -46.10 11.03
N ALA A 404 20.40 -46.47 10.82
CA ALA A 404 20.04 -47.68 10.07
C ALA A 404 20.29 -47.56 8.55
N GLY A 405 20.65 -46.38 8.04
CA GLY A 405 20.78 -46.09 6.62
C GLY A 405 19.48 -45.60 5.97
N GLY A 406 18.47 -45.22 6.76
CA GLY A 406 17.21 -44.67 6.30
C GLY A 406 17.36 -43.29 5.66
N ARG A 407 16.36 -42.88 4.88
CA ARG A 407 16.28 -41.55 4.28
C ARG A 407 15.30 -40.68 5.08
N ALA A 408 15.68 -39.44 5.36
CA ALA A 408 14.81 -38.47 5.99
C ALA A 408 14.91 -37.11 5.28
N ALA A 409 13.78 -36.39 5.23
CA ALA A 409 13.69 -35.05 4.69
C ALA A 409 13.12 -34.10 5.73
N PHE A 410 13.72 -32.92 5.86
CA PHE A 410 13.18 -31.80 6.63
C PHE A 410 12.86 -30.64 5.68
N ILE A 411 11.65 -30.11 5.73
CA ILE A 411 11.19 -29.04 4.84
C ILE A 411 10.87 -27.80 5.66
N ALA A 412 11.44 -26.65 5.30
CA ALA A 412 11.12 -25.37 5.91
C ALA A 412 11.13 -24.26 4.85
N PRO A 413 10.21 -23.28 4.90
CA PRO A 413 10.15 -22.19 3.94
C PRO A 413 11.34 -21.22 4.07
N ALA A 414 11.77 -20.93 5.30
CA ALA A 414 12.76 -19.89 5.56
C ALA A 414 14.21 -20.43 5.58
N GLN A 415 15.14 -19.70 4.95
CA GLN A 415 16.56 -20.04 4.98
C GLN A 415 17.14 -20.05 6.41
N GLY A 416 16.67 -19.15 7.29
CA GLY A 416 17.05 -19.10 8.70
C GLY A 416 16.66 -20.38 9.46
N ALA A 417 15.45 -20.90 9.20
CA ALA A 417 14.99 -22.16 9.79
C ALA A 417 15.84 -23.35 9.36
N ILE A 418 16.24 -23.41 8.08
CA ILE A 418 17.16 -24.43 7.57
C ILE A 418 18.50 -24.38 8.30
N LYS A 419 19.11 -23.20 8.46
CA LYS A 419 20.39 -23.04 9.17
C LYS A 419 20.30 -23.50 10.62
N ARG A 420 19.28 -23.06 11.37
CA ARG A 420 19.05 -23.49 12.75
C ARG A 420 18.90 -24.99 12.87
N MET A 421 18.16 -25.61 11.96
CA MET A 421 17.89 -27.04 12.05
C MET A 421 19.13 -27.87 11.71
N VAL A 422 20.01 -27.39 10.82
CA VAL A 422 21.34 -28.00 10.60
C VAL A 422 22.12 -28.06 11.91
N GLU A 423 22.17 -26.97 12.68
CA GLU A 423 22.87 -26.90 13.96
C GLU A 423 22.24 -27.82 15.00
N ARG A 424 20.91 -27.75 15.18
CA ARG A 424 20.19 -28.61 16.14
C ARG A 424 20.34 -30.10 15.84
N PHE A 425 20.28 -30.49 14.57
CA PHE A 425 20.53 -31.88 14.18
C PHE A 425 21.98 -32.29 14.50
N ALA A 426 22.95 -31.41 14.25
CA ALA A 426 24.35 -31.68 14.55
C ALA A 426 24.62 -31.86 16.06
N GLU A 427 23.98 -31.07 16.92
CA GLU A 427 24.04 -31.21 18.38
C GLU A 427 23.54 -32.58 18.87
N GLN A 428 22.53 -33.14 18.19
CA GLN A 428 21.98 -34.47 18.46
C GLN A 428 22.72 -35.60 17.73
N GLY A 429 23.82 -35.29 17.02
CA GLY A 429 24.63 -36.27 16.28
C GLY A 429 24.02 -36.75 14.96
N ILE A 430 22.98 -36.08 14.46
CA ILE A 430 22.31 -36.40 13.19
C ILE A 430 23.08 -35.73 12.04
N ARG A 431 23.47 -36.52 11.03
CA ARG A 431 24.12 -35.98 9.82
C ARG A 431 23.10 -35.27 8.94
N THR A 432 23.49 -34.12 8.39
CA THR A 432 22.61 -33.26 7.61
C THR A 432 23.22 -32.80 6.30
N LYS A 433 22.37 -32.48 5.33
CA LYS A 433 22.76 -31.92 4.04
C LYS A 433 21.69 -30.97 3.51
N VAL A 434 22.08 -29.75 3.11
CA VAL A 434 21.15 -28.73 2.60
C VAL A 434 20.95 -28.92 1.09
N ALA A 435 19.71 -29.06 0.65
CA ALA A 435 19.36 -29.39 -0.72
C ALA A 435 19.47 -28.22 -1.70
N THR A 436 19.88 -28.55 -2.91
CA THR A 436 19.71 -27.70 -4.11
C THR A 436 18.50 -28.18 -4.91
N PRO A 437 17.92 -27.35 -5.80
CA PRO A 437 16.71 -27.74 -6.50
C PRO A 437 16.83 -29.06 -7.27
N GLY A 438 15.82 -29.92 -7.15
CA GLY A 438 15.78 -31.26 -7.76
C GLY A 438 16.52 -32.38 -7.02
N TRP A 439 17.12 -32.14 -5.85
CA TRP A 439 17.86 -33.20 -5.14
C TRP A 439 16.97 -34.30 -4.53
N GLU A 440 17.39 -35.55 -4.71
CA GLU A 440 16.80 -36.71 -4.03
C GLU A 440 17.34 -36.81 -2.58
N PRO A 441 16.52 -37.27 -1.61
CA PRO A 441 16.96 -37.45 -0.23
C PRO A 441 18.06 -38.51 -0.12
N SER A 442 19.11 -38.18 0.62
CA SER A 442 20.29 -39.04 0.81
C SER A 442 20.07 -40.07 1.93
N ALA A 443 20.75 -41.21 1.85
CA ALA A 443 20.65 -42.25 2.87
C ALA A 443 21.65 -42.02 4.00
N GLY A 444 21.22 -42.29 5.23
CA GLY A 444 22.05 -42.14 6.43
C GLY A 444 22.20 -40.71 6.94
N GLU A 445 21.44 -39.77 6.38
CA GLU A 445 21.44 -38.35 6.76
C GLU A 445 20.06 -37.72 6.52
N VAL A 446 19.79 -36.58 7.16
CA VAL A 446 18.60 -35.77 6.92
C VAL A 446 18.90 -34.74 5.82
N THR A 447 18.11 -34.76 4.76
CA THR A 447 18.21 -33.78 3.67
C THR A 447 17.25 -32.61 3.94
N LEU A 448 17.76 -31.37 3.99
CA LEU A 448 16.96 -30.18 4.32
C LEU A 448 16.59 -29.42 3.05
N TYR A 449 15.30 -29.16 2.84
CA TYR A 449 14.76 -28.49 1.65
C TYR A 449 14.19 -27.13 2.03
N GLN A 450 14.67 -26.07 1.38
CA GLN A 450 14.08 -24.73 1.50
C GLN A 450 12.86 -24.62 0.58
N ALA A 451 11.68 -24.96 1.10
CA ALA A 451 10.42 -24.98 0.36
C ALA A 451 9.23 -24.94 1.31
N LEU A 452 8.03 -24.67 0.78
CA LEU A 452 6.80 -24.77 1.53
C LEU A 452 6.28 -26.23 1.55
N SER A 453 5.95 -26.72 2.75
CA SER A 453 5.08 -27.88 2.94
C SER A 453 4.44 -27.80 4.34
N HIS A 454 3.15 -28.10 4.43
CA HIS A 454 2.38 -27.92 5.65
C HIS A 454 2.41 -29.11 6.59
N ALA A 455 2.75 -30.30 6.11
CA ALA A 455 2.78 -31.49 6.94
C ALA A 455 3.66 -32.60 6.38
N GLY A 456 4.30 -33.33 7.29
CA GLY A 456 5.13 -34.48 7.02
C GLY A 456 4.34 -35.77 6.78
N LEU A 457 4.97 -36.71 6.07
CA LEU A 457 4.40 -38.02 5.76
C LEU A 457 5.50 -39.09 5.81
N VAL A 458 5.14 -40.31 6.24
CA VAL A 458 6.02 -41.47 6.20
C VAL A 458 5.67 -42.36 5.01
N PHE A 459 6.62 -42.55 4.10
CA PHE A 459 6.50 -43.48 2.97
C PHE A 459 7.13 -44.82 3.35
N PRO A 460 6.33 -45.88 3.55
CA PRO A 460 6.81 -47.14 4.11
C PRO A 460 7.80 -47.89 3.21
N LYS A 461 7.68 -47.76 1.88
CA LYS A 461 8.48 -48.56 0.93
C LYS A 461 8.90 -47.75 -0.31
N VAL A 462 9.98 -46.99 -0.21
CA VAL A 462 10.58 -46.31 -1.39
C VAL A 462 11.63 -47.17 -2.11
N ARG A 463 12.02 -46.77 -3.32
CA ARG A 463 13.07 -47.42 -4.12
C ARG A 463 14.36 -47.58 -3.31
N LYS A 464 14.79 -48.84 -3.13
CA LYS A 464 16.04 -49.20 -2.46
C LYS A 464 17.26 -48.60 -3.17
N LEU A 465 18.29 -48.26 -2.41
CA LEU A 465 19.64 -48.09 -2.96
C LEU A 465 20.17 -49.45 -3.41
N LYS A 466 21.07 -49.43 -4.40
CA LYS A 466 21.81 -50.62 -4.80
C LYS A 466 22.59 -51.10 -3.56
N ASP A 467 22.34 -52.35 -3.15
CA ASP A 467 22.96 -53.02 -2.00
C ASP A 467 22.52 -52.55 -0.57
N ALA A 468 21.33 -51.95 -0.41
CA ALA A 468 20.77 -51.56 0.90
C ALA A 468 19.40 -52.20 1.22
N GLU A 469 19.05 -52.30 2.50
CA GLU A 469 17.70 -52.70 2.95
C GLU A 469 16.62 -51.66 2.54
N ALA A 470 15.37 -52.09 2.41
CA ALA A 470 14.26 -51.14 2.20
C ALA A 470 13.91 -50.52 3.54
N LEU A 471 14.26 -49.26 3.70
CA LEU A 471 13.84 -48.44 4.84
C LEU A 471 12.85 -47.38 4.37
N PRO A 472 11.94 -46.94 5.26
CA PRO A 472 10.98 -45.90 4.91
C PRO A 472 11.66 -44.57 4.63
N LEU A 473 10.97 -43.70 3.88
CA LEU A 473 11.31 -42.28 3.78
C LEU A 473 10.44 -41.53 4.80
N VAL A 474 11.07 -40.80 5.72
CA VAL A 474 10.38 -39.97 6.71
C VAL A 474 10.50 -38.51 6.28
N VAL A 475 9.36 -37.84 6.07
CA VAL A 475 9.30 -36.40 5.79
C VAL A 475 8.76 -35.68 7.02
N VAL A 476 9.45 -34.61 7.43
CA VAL A 476 9.08 -33.73 8.55
C VAL A 476 9.12 -32.30 8.06
N THR A 477 8.20 -31.46 8.52
CA THR A 477 8.16 -30.03 8.18
C THR A 477 8.40 -29.16 9.41
N GLU A 478 8.75 -27.89 9.20
CA GLU A 478 8.78 -26.89 10.27
C GLU A 478 7.41 -26.73 10.95
N THR A 479 6.32 -26.85 10.18
CA THR A 479 4.95 -26.80 10.70
C THR A 479 4.68 -27.94 11.68
N ASP A 480 5.16 -29.16 11.40
CA ASP A 480 5.02 -30.29 12.34
C ASP A 480 5.76 -30.04 13.65
N LEU A 481 6.93 -29.39 13.57
CA LEU A 481 7.79 -29.09 14.71
C LEU A 481 7.24 -27.97 15.61
N THR A 482 6.70 -26.92 15.01
CA THR A 482 6.28 -25.69 15.71
C THR A 482 4.78 -25.64 15.98
N GLY A 483 3.96 -26.31 15.17
CA GLY A 483 2.50 -26.18 15.17
C GLY A 483 1.99 -24.95 14.40
N ASN A 484 2.89 -24.05 13.97
CA ASN A 484 2.53 -22.82 13.28
C ASN A 484 2.61 -23.03 11.76
N ARG A 485 1.49 -22.76 11.06
CA ARG A 485 1.47 -22.76 9.59
C ARG A 485 1.99 -21.44 9.07
N VAL A 486 3.05 -21.48 8.27
CA VAL A 486 3.57 -20.33 7.52
C VAL A 486 2.88 -20.33 6.15
N GLY A 487 2.37 -19.17 5.72
CA GLY A 487 1.83 -18.98 4.36
C GLY A 487 2.95 -18.82 3.33
N ASP A 488 2.59 -18.80 2.05
CA ASP A 488 3.53 -18.68 0.94
C ASP A 488 4.18 -17.27 0.90
N ILE A 489 5.29 -17.10 1.62
CA ILE A 489 6.06 -15.84 1.74
C ILE A 489 7.55 -16.09 1.38
N ALA A 490 7.89 -17.32 0.94
CA ALA A 490 9.27 -17.77 0.78
C ALA A 490 10.04 -17.12 -0.40
N ASP A 491 9.34 -16.54 -1.39
CA ASP A 491 9.96 -15.96 -2.61
C ASP A 491 10.05 -14.43 -2.61
N ALA A 492 9.52 -13.74 -1.60
CA ALA A 492 9.55 -12.29 -1.57
C ALA A 492 10.96 -11.82 -1.11
N LYS A 493 11.76 -11.34 -2.08
CA LYS A 493 13.10 -10.81 -1.84
C LYS A 493 13.04 -9.56 -0.96
N ARG A 494 13.82 -9.53 0.13
CA ARG A 494 14.05 -8.33 0.95
C ARG A 494 14.59 -7.18 0.11
N ARG A 495 13.92 -6.04 0.19
CA ARG A 495 14.27 -4.83 -0.58
C ARG A 495 15.12 -3.89 0.28
N PRO A 496 16.22 -3.33 -0.24
CA PRO A 496 16.96 -2.28 0.46
C PRO A 496 16.13 -1.00 0.53
N ALA A 497 16.13 -0.32 1.69
CA ALA A 497 15.45 0.95 1.87
C ALA A 497 16.18 2.08 1.11
N LYS A 498 15.50 2.77 0.17
CA LYS A 498 15.99 4.04 -0.37
C LYS A 498 15.08 5.17 0.12
N ARG A 499 15.67 6.30 0.54
CA ARG A 499 14.90 7.48 0.95
C ARG A 499 14.15 8.03 -0.28
N ARG A 500 12.81 7.89 -0.29
CA ARG A 500 11.95 8.42 -1.36
C ARG A 500 11.64 9.90 -1.16
N ASN A 501 11.70 10.65 -2.25
CA ASN A 501 10.97 11.92 -2.40
C ASN A 501 9.58 11.58 -2.95
N LYS A 502 8.58 11.47 -2.08
CA LYS A 502 7.21 11.13 -2.48
C LYS A 502 6.66 12.23 -3.41
N VAL A 503 6.13 11.80 -4.56
CA VAL A 503 5.43 12.68 -5.50
C VAL A 503 4.04 12.98 -4.93
N ASP A 504 3.83 14.20 -4.44
CA ASP A 504 2.49 14.70 -4.07
C ASP A 504 2.11 15.86 -5.01
N PRO A 505 1.42 15.57 -6.13
CA PRO A 505 1.11 16.58 -7.11
C PRO A 505 0.05 17.55 -6.58
N LEU A 506 0.26 18.84 -6.81
CA LEU A 506 -0.69 19.89 -6.44
C LEU A 506 -1.96 19.80 -7.31
N ALA A 507 -2.99 19.10 -6.83
CA ALA A 507 -4.28 19.04 -7.50
C ALA A 507 -5.12 20.29 -7.20
N LEU A 508 -5.12 21.25 -8.12
CA LEU A 508 -5.99 22.44 -8.09
C LEU A 508 -7.14 22.28 -9.07
N LYS A 509 -8.38 22.39 -8.57
CA LYS A 509 -9.59 22.51 -9.41
C LYS A 509 -10.04 23.95 -9.49
N GLN A 510 -10.64 24.35 -10.61
CA GLN A 510 -11.22 25.69 -10.75
C GLN A 510 -12.17 25.98 -9.57
N GLY A 511 -11.91 27.08 -8.88
CA GLY A 511 -12.67 27.50 -7.71
C GLY A 511 -12.05 27.12 -6.36
N ASP A 512 -11.00 26.30 -6.33
CA ASP A 512 -10.25 26.00 -5.10
C ASP A 512 -9.63 27.28 -4.50
N PHE A 513 -9.60 27.36 -3.17
CA PHE A 513 -8.91 28.44 -2.46
C PHE A 513 -7.41 28.14 -2.35
N VAL A 514 -6.58 29.15 -2.60
CA VAL A 514 -5.12 29.06 -2.59
C VAL A 514 -4.56 30.20 -1.74
N VAL A 515 -3.59 29.89 -0.89
CA VAL A 515 -2.84 30.87 -0.11
C VAL A 515 -1.55 31.22 -0.85
N HIS A 516 -1.41 32.49 -1.21
CA HIS A 516 -0.15 33.06 -1.65
C HIS A 516 0.56 33.71 -0.46
N GLU A 517 1.83 33.40 -0.25
CA GLU A 517 2.57 33.85 0.93
C GLU A 517 2.56 35.39 1.13
N THR A 518 2.70 36.15 0.04
CA THR A 518 2.70 37.62 0.05
C THR A 518 1.31 38.26 0.00
N HIS A 519 0.38 37.69 -0.76
CA HIS A 519 -0.90 38.33 -1.12
C HIS A 519 -2.12 37.81 -0.34
N GLY A 520 -2.00 36.65 0.31
CA GLY A 520 -3.04 36.05 1.12
C GLY A 520 -3.91 35.05 0.39
N ILE A 521 -5.15 34.90 0.86
CA ILE A 521 -6.09 33.89 0.35
C ILE A 521 -6.75 34.41 -0.93
N GLY A 522 -6.53 33.71 -2.04
CA GLY A 522 -7.15 33.91 -3.35
C GLY A 522 -7.92 32.68 -3.81
N LYS A 523 -8.64 32.79 -4.93
CA LYS A 523 -9.40 31.71 -5.57
C LYS A 523 -8.76 31.35 -6.91
N PHE A 524 -8.44 30.08 -7.13
CA PHE A 524 -7.86 29.61 -8.39
C PHE A 524 -8.90 29.65 -9.52
N LEU A 525 -8.55 30.31 -10.63
CA LEU A 525 -9.41 30.42 -11.79
C LEU A 525 -9.02 29.45 -12.90
N LYS A 526 -7.77 29.52 -13.36
CA LYS A 526 -7.23 28.71 -14.46
C LYS A 526 -5.72 28.88 -14.59
N MET A 527 -5.08 27.98 -15.34
CA MET A 527 -3.79 28.24 -15.96
C MET A 527 -4.00 29.03 -17.26
N ALA A 528 -3.09 29.97 -17.55
CA ALA A 528 -3.16 30.79 -18.75
C ALA A 528 -1.77 30.98 -19.34
N GLU A 529 -1.67 30.74 -20.65
CA GLU A 529 -0.48 31.08 -21.41
C GLU A 529 -0.50 32.55 -21.82
N ARG A 530 0.66 33.20 -21.77
CA ARG A 530 0.88 34.51 -22.38
C ARG A 530 2.12 34.47 -23.26
N THR A 531 1.95 34.90 -24.50
CA THR A 531 3.04 35.26 -25.39
C THR A 531 3.48 36.69 -25.10
N ILE A 532 4.72 36.85 -24.65
CA ILE A 532 5.36 38.15 -24.53
C ILE A 532 6.04 38.43 -25.88
N GLN A 533 5.60 39.48 -26.56
CA GLN A 533 6.25 39.96 -27.79
C GLN A 533 7.35 40.96 -27.44
N SER A 534 8.57 40.72 -27.89
CA SER A 534 9.70 41.65 -27.76
C SER A 534 10.34 41.91 -29.13
N GLY A 535 9.74 42.81 -29.90
CA GLY A 535 10.10 43.04 -31.31
C GLY A 535 9.39 42.04 -32.24
N ASP A 536 10.12 41.45 -33.19
CA ASP A 536 9.59 40.49 -34.17
C ASP A 536 9.43 39.04 -33.63
N GLU A 537 9.71 38.82 -32.34
CA GLU A 537 9.83 37.48 -31.76
C GLU A 537 8.92 37.27 -30.54
N THR A 538 8.45 36.02 -30.36
CA THR A 538 7.50 35.60 -29.32
C THR A 538 8.16 34.65 -28.32
N SER A 539 8.00 34.90 -27.02
CA SER A 539 8.34 33.97 -25.94
C SER A 539 7.08 33.57 -25.20
N ARG A 540 6.87 32.26 -24.97
CA ARG A 540 5.71 31.73 -24.26
C ARG A 540 6.02 31.58 -22.77
N ARG A 541 5.06 31.94 -21.92
CA ARG A 541 5.12 31.71 -20.48
C ARG A 541 3.74 31.31 -19.97
N GLU A 542 3.73 30.36 -19.05
CA GLU A 542 2.53 29.93 -18.36
C GLU A 542 2.39 30.66 -17.02
N TYR A 543 1.14 30.93 -16.62
CA TYR A 543 0.81 31.59 -15.36
C TYR A 543 -0.36 30.89 -14.69
N ILE A 544 -0.34 30.86 -13.35
CA ILE A 544 -1.53 30.58 -12.54
C ILE A 544 -2.31 31.88 -12.33
N VAL A 545 -3.61 31.88 -12.65
CA VAL A 545 -4.48 33.04 -12.44
C VAL A 545 -5.30 32.85 -11.16
N LEU A 546 -5.12 33.77 -10.21
CA LEU A 546 -5.83 33.81 -8.93
C LEU A 546 -6.74 35.04 -8.85
N GLU A 547 -7.92 34.88 -8.27
CA GLU A 547 -8.89 35.94 -7.99
C GLU A 547 -8.85 36.34 -6.50
N TYR A 548 -8.86 37.64 -6.24
CA TYR A 548 -8.82 38.25 -4.91
C TYR A 548 -10.01 39.18 -4.70
N ALA A 549 -10.28 39.53 -3.43
CA ALA A 549 -11.35 40.45 -3.11
C ALA A 549 -11.13 41.83 -3.74
N PRO A 550 -12.19 42.49 -4.24
CA PRO A 550 -12.07 43.78 -4.90
C PRO A 550 -11.53 44.85 -3.95
N SER A 551 -10.54 45.60 -4.45
CA SER A 551 -9.92 46.73 -3.75
C SER A 551 -10.91 47.83 -3.34
N LYS A 552 -12.01 48.00 -4.08
CA LYS A 552 -13.08 48.99 -3.82
C LYS A 552 -14.47 48.36 -3.95
N ARG A 553 -15.39 48.77 -3.08
CA ARG A 553 -16.79 48.28 -3.05
C ARG A 553 -17.48 48.60 -4.37
N GLY A 554 -17.91 47.58 -5.12
CA GLY A 554 -18.59 47.70 -6.42
C GLY A 554 -17.70 47.56 -7.66
N GLN A 555 -16.41 47.26 -7.52
CA GLN A 555 -15.53 46.89 -8.64
C GLN A 555 -15.45 45.37 -8.85
N PRO A 556 -15.09 44.90 -10.06
CA PRO A 556 -14.79 43.49 -10.30
C PRO A 556 -13.63 43.01 -9.41
N ALA A 557 -13.60 41.71 -9.15
CA ALA A 557 -12.56 41.06 -8.36
C ALA A 557 -11.18 41.28 -9.00
N ASP A 558 -10.16 41.46 -8.16
CA ASP A 558 -8.79 41.72 -8.61
C ASP A 558 -8.11 40.40 -9.00
N GLN A 559 -7.33 40.37 -10.08
CA GLN A 559 -6.64 39.16 -10.55
C GLN A 559 -5.12 39.26 -10.38
N LEU A 560 -4.52 38.19 -9.86
CA LEU A 560 -3.07 38.01 -9.78
C LEU A 560 -2.62 36.91 -10.75
N TRP A 561 -1.60 37.20 -11.55
CA TRP A 561 -1.00 36.26 -12.48
C TRP A 561 0.35 35.82 -11.89
N VAL A 562 0.37 34.62 -11.31
CA VAL A 562 1.54 34.05 -10.64
C VAL A 562 2.41 33.30 -11.66
N PRO A 563 3.69 33.68 -11.84
CA PRO A 563 4.61 32.94 -12.71
C PRO A 563 4.87 31.52 -12.17
N MET A 564 5.18 30.57 -13.06
CA MET A 564 5.51 29.19 -12.66
C MET A 564 6.76 29.11 -11.76
N ASP A 565 7.69 30.06 -11.89
CA ASP A 565 8.91 30.12 -11.07
C ASP A 565 8.63 30.39 -9.58
N SER A 566 7.44 30.91 -9.24
CA SER A 566 7.02 31.33 -7.90
C SER A 566 5.96 30.39 -7.30
N LEU A 567 5.81 29.17 -7.83
CA LEU A 567 4.83 28.19 -7.35
C LEU A 567 5.09 27.72 -5.91
N ASP A 568 6.33 27.79 -5.44
CA ASP A 568 6.71 27.51 -4.04
C ASP A 568 6.04 28.47 -3.03
N LEU A 569 5.61 29.65 -3.50
CA LEU A 569 4.87 30.63 -2.70
C LEU A 569 3.36 30.33 -2.59
N LEU A 570 2.86 29.35 -3.36
CA LEU A 570 1.47 28.93 -3.37
C LEU A 570 1.27 27.66 -2.55
N SER A 571 0.18 27.63 -1.80
CA SER A 571 -0.28 26.44 -1.08
C SER A 571 -1.80 26.35 -1.17
N LYS A 572 -2.36 25.15 -1.23
CA LYS A 572 -3.82 24.98 -1.18
C LYS A 572 -4.33 25.43 0.20
N TYR A 573 -5.39 26.22 0.23
CA TYR A 573 -5.96 26.67 1.51
C TYR A 573 -6.70 25.51 2.19
N THR A 574 -6.29 25.22 3.40
CA THR A 574 -6.89 24.22 4.29
C THR A 574 -7.07 24.87 5.67
N GLY A 575 -8.32 25.09 6.08
CA GLY A 575 -8.62 25.89 7.30
C GLY A 575 -10.09 26.24 7.51
N GLY A 576 -10.98 25.89 6.57
CA GLY A 576 -12.43 26.04 6.63
C GLY A 576 -13.07 26.06 5.24
N GLU A 577 -14.39 25.95 5.14
CA GLU A 577 -15.09 25.81 3.85
C GLU A 577 -15.29 27.13 3.08
N SER A 578 -15.30 28.27 3.78
CA SER A 578 -15.58 29.58 3.16
C SER A 578 -14.69 30.69 3.74
N PRO A 579 -13.39 30.75 3.38
CA PRO A 579 -12.52 31.83 3.80
C PRO A 579 -12.89 33.16 3.16
N HIS A 580 -12.59 34.26 3.86
CA HIS A 580 -12.66 35.59 3.25
C HIS A 580 -11.45 35.81 2.31
N LEU A 581 -11.72 36.11 1.05
CA LEU A 581 -10.69 36.49 0.08
C LEU A 581 -9.93 37.72 0.55
N SER A 582 -8.61 37.68 0.43
CA SER A 582 -7.73 38.78 0.77
C SER A 582 -7.80 39.91 -0.26
N LYS A 583 -7.45 41.13 0.13
CA LYS A 583 -7.35 42.28 -0.79
C LYS A 583 -5.90 42.45 -1.25
N MET A 584 -5.69 42.60 -2.56
CA MET A 584 -4.36 42.85 -3.09
C MET A 584 -3.79 44.20 -2.60
N GLY A 585 -2.53 44.20 -2.15
CA GLY A 585 -1.82 45.41 -1.72
C GLY A 585 -2.22 45.99 -0.35
N GLY A 586 -3.17 45.39 0.37
CA GLY A 586 -3.58 45.82 1.71
C GLY A 586 -2.61 45.38 2.82
N SER A 587 -2.55 46.14 3.92
CA SER A 587 -1.80 45.74 5.13
C SER A 587 -2.49 44.66 5.96
N ASP A 588 -3.75 44.31 5.62
CA ASP A 588 -4.57 43.32 6.31
C ASP A 588 -3.88 41.95 6.38
N TRP A 589 -3.36 41.45 5.26
CA TRP A 589 -2.65 40.16 5.23
C TRP A 589 -1.38 40.17 6.09
N LYS A 590 -0.58 41.23 6.00
CA LYS A 590 0.62 41.39 6.83
C LYS A 590 0.28 41.40 8.32
N ASN A 591 -0.84 42.04 8.71
CA ASN A 591 -1.32 42.04 10.08
C ASN A 591 -1.81 40.65 10.54
N THR A 592 -2.50 39.91 9.67
CA THR A 592 -2.93 38.52 9.94
C THR A 592 -1.72 37.61 10.13
N LYS A 593 -0.72 37.66 9.23
CA LYS A 593 0.55 36.92 9.37
C LYS A 593 1.31 37.29 10.65
N LYS A 594 1.35 38.57 11.01
CA LYS A 594 1.99 39.05 12.25
C LYS A 594 1.30 38.51 13.51
N LYS A 595 -0.04 38.51 13.55
CA LYS A 595 -0.82 37.94 14.66
C LYS A 595 -0.61 36.43 14.77
N ALA A 596 -0.66 35.71 13.65
CA ALA A 596 -0.38 34.27 13.62
C ALA A 596 1.04 33.96 14.12
N ARG A 597 2.07 34.68 13.63
CA ARG A 597 3.46 34.55 14.12
C ARG A 597 3.60 34.78 15.63
N ALA A 598 2.87 35.75 16.19
CA ALA A 598 2.93 36.02 17.62
C ALA A 598 2.38 34.86 18.45
N ALA A 599 1.24 34.30 18.05
CA ALA A 599 0.65 33.12 18.71
C ALA A 599 1.54 31.89 18.56
N VAL A 600 2.12 31.68 17.37
CA VAL A 600 3.04 30.57 17.10
C VAL A 600 4.31 30.64 17.94
N ARG A 601 4.85 31.84 18.19
CA ARG A 601 6.04 32.01 19.05
C ARG A 601 5.82 31.57 20.49
N GLU A 602 4.61 31.76 21.03
CA GLU A 602 4.26 31.32 22.39
C GLU A 602 4.29 29.78 22.47
N ILE A 603 3.67 29.12 21.49
CA ILE A 603 3.65 27.65 21.35
C ILE A 603 5.07 27.10 21.17
N ALA A 604 5.86 27.71 20.28
CA ALA A 604 7.24 27.31 20.03
C ALA A 604 8.11 27.42 21.29
N GLY A 605 7.89 28.42 22.15
CA GLY A 605 8.58 28.57 23.43
C GLY A 605 8.34 27.39 24.37
N GLU A 606 7.08 26.98 24.56
CA GLU A 606 6.75 25.81 25.38
C GLU A 606 7.37 24.51 24.83
N LEU A 607 7.38 24.36 23.50
CA LEU A 607 7.91 23.17 22.82
C LEU A 607 9.44 23.10 22.90
N VAL A 608 10.12 24.24 22.77
CA VAL A 608 11.59 24.31 22.87
C VAL A 608 12.05 24.08 24.30
N ASP A 609 11.33 24.56 25.32
CA ASP A 609 11.66 24.27 26.72
C ASP A 609 11.68 22.77 27.02
N LEU A 610 10.78 21.99 26.43
CA LEU A 610 10.76 20.53 26.56
C LEU A 610 11.94 19.89 25.82
N TYR A 611 12.30 20.39 24.64
CA TYR A 611 13.46 19.93 23.88
C TYR A 611 14.79 20.27 24.54
N ALA A 612 14.94 21.49 25.08
CA ALA A 612 16.13 21.93 25.80
C ALA A 612 16.39 21.07 27.03
N LYS A 613 15.34 20.67 27.76
CA LYS A 613 15.44 19.72 28.87
C LYS A 613 15.95 18.34 28.41
N ARG A 614 15.55 17.88 27.21
CA ARG A 614 16.00 16.59 26.65
C ARG A 614 17.44 16.63 26.15
N GLN A 615 17.86 17.71 25.47
CA GLN A 615 19.26 17.85 25.05
C GLN A 615 20.22 17.99 26.23
N ALA A 616 19.76 18.61 27.32
CA ALA A 616 20.55 18.74 28.55
C ALA A 616 20.55 17.44 29.40
N ALA A 617 19.59 16.54 29.18
CA ALA A 617 19.53 15.25 29.86
C ALA A 617 20.46 14.24 29.15
N PRO A 618 21.33 13.53 29.88
CA PRO A 618 22.11 12.44 29.29
C PRO A 618 21.16 11.30 28.90
N GLY A 619 21.06 10.98 27.61
CA GLY A 619 20.36 9.79 27.13
C GLY A 619 21.21 8.52 27.26
N HIS A 620 20.59 7.36 27.03
CA HIS A 620 21.30 6.10 26.88
C HIS A 620 21.59 5.87 25.40
N GLN A 621 22.87 5.81 25.03
CA GLN A 621 23.29 5.53 23.66
C GLN A 621 23.32 4.02 23.45
N PHE A 622 22.36 3.47 22.72
CA PHE A 622 22.30 2.03 22.43
C PHE A 622 23.44 1.58 21.50
N ALA A 623 23.93 0.36 21.69
CA ALA A 623 24.96 -0.22 20.83
C ALA A 623 24.42 -0.62 19.44
N PRO A 624 25.29 -0.70 18.40
CA PRO A 624 24.94 -1.22 17.08
C PRO A 624 24.39 -2.66 17.12
N ASP A 625 23.66 -3.05 16.09
CA ASP A 625 23.00 -4.36 16.02
C ASP A 625 23.99 -5.53 16.11
N ASN A 626 23.58 -6.58 16.83
CA ASN A 626 24.33 -7.81 17.01
C ASN A 626 23.76 -8.96 16.14
N PRO A 627 24.45 -10.11 16.02
CA PRO A 627 23.94 -11.24 15.23
C PRO A 627 22.56 -11.77 15.67
N TRP A 628 22.22 -11.67 16.95
CA TRP A 628 20.89 -12.06 17.46
C TRP A 628 19.78 -11.11 16.99
N GLN A 629 20.07 -9.81 16.85
CA GLN A 629 19.15 -8.84 16.24
C GLN A 629 18.84 -9.25 14.81
N ALA A 630 19.88 -9.53 14.01
CA ALA A 630 19.70 -9.99 12.62
C ALA A 630 18.89 -11.28 12.54
N GLU A 631 19.14 -12.25 13.44
CA GLU A 631 18.38 -13.49 13.48
C GLU A 631 16.89 -13.29 13.82
N MET A 632 16.58 -12.45 14.81
CA MET A 632 15.21 -12.12 15.18
C MET A 632 14.47 -11.40 14.04
N GLU A 633 15.18 -10.53 13.32
CA GLU A 633 14.67 -9.85 12.12
C GLU A 633 14.45 -10.84 10.98
N ASP A 634 15.38 -11.75 10.70
CA ASP A 634 15.27 -12.81 9.68
C ASP A 634 14.11 -13.78 9.94
N ASN A 635 13.68 -13.92 11.19
CA ASN A 635 12.53 -14.74 11.58
C ASN A 635 11.18 -14.07 11.30
N PHE A 636 11.16 -12.84 10.79
CA PHE A 636 9.91 -12.17 10.46
C PHE A 636 9.21 -12.93 9.32
N PRO A 637 7.99 -13.43 9.52
CA PRO A 637 7.33 -14.28 8.53
C PRO A 637 6.83 -13.49 7.32
N PHE A 638 6.82 -12.16 7.37
CA PHE A 638 6.37 -11.29 6.28
C PHE A 638 7.56 -10.55 5.66
N VAL A 639 7.39 -10.06 4.43
CA VAL A 639 8.39 -9.18 3.82
C VAL A 639 8.14 -7.74 4.23
N GLU A 640 9.19 -7.11 4.72
CA GLU A 640 9.14 -5.73 5.15
C GLU A 640 8.90 -4.81 3.95
N THR A 641 7.97 -3.86 4.10
CA THR A 641 7.80 -2.79 3.12
C THR A 641 8.95 -1.79 3.22
N GLU A 642 9.20 -1.03 2.16
CA GLU A 642 10.25 0.00 2.17
C GLU A 642 10.01 1.04 3.26
N ASP A 643 8.76 1.48 3.45
CA ASP A 643 8.41 2.43 4.52
C ASP A 643 8.62 1.83 5.92
N GLN A 644 8.40 0.52 6.09
CA GLN A 644 8.70 -0.17 7.34
C GLN A 644 10.20 -0.17 7.60
N MET A 645 11.02 -0.50 6.59
CA MET A 645 12.48 -0.50 6.71
C MET A 645 13.01 0.91 7.03
N LEU A 646 12.53 1.95 6.34
CA LEU A 646 12.88 3.34 6.66
C LEU A 646 12.49 3.73 8.09
N ALA A 647 11.33 3.28 8.57
CA ALA A 647 10.90 3.54 9.94
C ALA A 647 11.77 2.80 10.97
N ILE A 648 12.14 1.54 10.69
CA ILE A 648 13.03 0.72 11.54
C ILE A 648 14.42 1.35 11.62
N ASP A 649 15.01 1.71 10.48
CA ASP A 649 16.34 2.31 10.41
C ASP A 649 16.37 3.65 11.16
N ALA A 650 15.35 4.51 10.97
CA ALA A 650 15.27 5.78 11.66
C ALA A 650 15.09 5.63 13.19
N VAL A 651 14.34 4.63 13.65
CA VAL A 651 14.21 4.33 15.09
C VAL A 651 15.55 3.85 15.66
N LYS A 652 16.26 2.96 14.95
CA LYS A 652 17.57 2.48 15.40
C LYS A 652 18.62 3.58 15.41
N GLU A 653 18.66 4.43 14.39
CA GLU A 653 19.56 5.59 14.31
C GLU A 653 19.32 6.55 15.48
N ASP A 654 18.07 6.82 15.82
CA ASP A 654 17.72 7.64 16.99
C ASP A 654 18.16 6.99 18.31
N MET A 655 17.99 5.67 18.47
CA MET A 655 18.42 4.93 19.66
C MET A 655 19.96 4.91 19.80
N GLU A 656 20.71 4.92 18.70
CA GLU A 656 22.17 4.99 18.70
C GLU A 656 22.71 6.42 18.92
N SER A 657 21.81 7.40 19.07
CA SER A 657 22.15 8.79 19.36
C SER A 657 22.44 9.02 20.85
N THR A 658 23.15 10.11 21.16
CA THR A 658 23.39 10.54 22.55
C THR A 658 22.20 11.29 23.15
N VAL A 659 21.22 11.69 22.33
CA VAL A 659 20.02 12.43 22.74
C VAL A 659 18.86 11.46 22.83
N PRO A 660 18.06 11.48 23.92
CA PRO A 660 16.94 10.56 24.06
C PRO A 660 15.95 10.65 22.88
N MET A 661 15.49 9.53 22.34
CA MET A 661 14.54 9.44 21.22
C MET A 661 13.12 9.88 21.60
N ASP A 662 12.43 10.67 20.75
CA ASP A 662 10.98 10.91 20.81
C ASP A 662 10.37 10.80 19.41
N ARG A 663 10.15 9.56 18.97
CA ARG A 663 9.67 9.28 17.62
C ARG A 663 8.22 8.83 17.64
N VAL A 664 7.43 9.31 16.68
CA VAL A 664 6.08 8.81 16.41
C VAL A 664 6.06 8.06 15.09
N VAL A 665 5.66 6.78 15.14
CA VAL A 665 5.42 5.94 13.97
C VAL A 665 3.93 5.97 13.66
N VAL A 666 3.59 6.53 12.50
CA VAL A 666 2.22 6.65 12.01
C VAL A 666 2.05 5.72 10.84
N GLY A 667 1.01 4.90 10.86
CA GLY A 667 0.65 4.07 9.72
C GLY A 667 -0.69 3.42 9.95
N ASP A 668 -1.39 3.01 8.89
CA ASP A 668 -2.70 2.38 9.04
C ASP A 668 -2.61 1.08 9.85
N VAL A 669 -3.75 0.64 10.39
CA VAL A 669 -3.76 -0.59 11.20
C VAL A 669 -3.42 -1.79 10.32
N GLY A 670 -2.48 -2.64 10.73
CA GLY A 670 -1.97 -3.77 9.92
C GLY A 670 -0.72 -3.45 9.10
N TYR A 671 -0.20 -2.22 9.11
CA TYR A 671 1.02 -1.86 8.38
C TYR A 671 2.31 -2.18 9.14
N GLY A 672 2.29 -3.14 10.07
CA GLY A 672 3.51 -3.59 10.77
C GLY A 672 4.12 -2.61 11.78
N LYS A 673 3.36 -1.63 12.31
CA LYS A 673 3.85 -0.72 13.38
C LYS A 673 4.45 -1.48 14.57
N THR A 674 3.79 -2.57 14.97
CA THR A 674 4.22 -3.43 16.08
C THR A 674 5.59 -4.06 15.81
N GLU A 675 5.90 -4.42 14.57
CA GLU A 675 7.21 -5.00 14.22
C GLU A 675 8.34 -3.97 14.45
N VAL A 676 8.10 -2.69 14.14
CA VAL A 676 9.05 -1.60 14.46
C VAL A 676 9.31 -1.53 15.97
N ALA A 677 8.26 -1.65 16.78
CA ALA A 677 8.39 -1.64 18.23
C ALA A 677 9.08 -2.88 18.80
N ILE A 678 8.84 -4.06 18.23
CA ILE A 678 9.51 -5.31 18.63
C ILE A 678 11.00 -5.22 18.36
N ARG A 679 11.41 -4.71 17.20
CA ARG A 679 12.83 -4.54 16.86
C ARG A 679 13.55 -3.56 17.79
N ALA A 680 12.92 -2.43 18.08
CA ALA A 680 13.42 -1.46 19.05
C ALA A 680 13.53 -2.05 20.46
N ALA A 681 12.49 -2.77 20.90
CA ALA A 681 12.47 -3.43 22.22
C ALA A 681 13.56 -4.50 22.34
N PHE A 682 13.76 -5.32 21.31
CA PHE A 682 14.81 -6.33 21.33
C PHE A 682 16.20 -5.70 21.41
N LYS A 683 16.48 -4.66 20.61
CA LYS A 683 17.74 -3.89 20.69
C LYS A 683 17.98 -3.33 22.09
N ALA A 684 16.94 -2.78 22.73
CA ALA A 684 17.04 -2.24 24.08
C ALA A 684 17.37 -3.32 25.13
N VAL A 685 16.77 -4.51 25.02
CA VAL A 685 17.03 -5.64 25.91
C VAL A 685 18.43 -6.21 25.71
N GLN A 686 18.91 -6.28 24.47
CA GLN A 686 20.28 -6.74 24.16
C GLN A 686 21.35 -5.88 24.84
N ASP A 687 21.08 -4.59 25.04
CA ASP A 687 21.95 -3.65 25.71
C ASP A 687 21.78 -3.62 27.25
N GLY A 688 21.00 -4.56 27.81
CA GLY A 688 20.78 -4.73 29.25
C GLY A 688 19.84 -3.70 29.87
N THR A 689 18.97 -3.08 29.08
CA THR A 689 17.93 -2.15 29.55
C THR A 689 16.55 -2.81 29.53
N GLN A 690 15.65 -2.30 30.38
CA GLN A 690 14.27 -2.75 30.46
C GLN A 690 13.37 -1.95 29.50
N VAL A 691 12.30 -2.58 29.04
CA VAL A 691 11.32 -1.99 28.11
C VAL A 691 9.93 -1.99 28.71
N ALA A 692 9.24 -0.85 28.61
CA ALA A 692 7.84 -0.71 28.99
C ALA A 692 6.97 -0.54 27.74
N VAL A 693 6.01 -1.45 27.52
CA VAL A 693 5.01 -1.31 26.44
C VAL A 693 3.67 -0.91 27.05
N LEU A 694 3.29 0.36 26.85
CA LEU A 694 2.09 0.97 27.39
C LEU A 694 0.95 0.95 26.36
N VAL A 695 -0.16 0.34 26.76
CA VAL A 695 -1.35 0.17 25.90
C VAL A 695 -2.63 0.62 26.63
N PRO A 696 -3.68 1.07 25.91
CA PRO A 696 -4.85 1.66 26.57
C PRO A 696 -5.82 0.61 27.14
N THR A 697 -5.86 -0.60 26.58
CA THR A 697 -6.82 -1.66 26.96
C THR A 697 -6.14 -2.95 27.36
N THR A 698 -6.81 -3.77 28.16
CA THR A 698 -6.29 -5.08 28.61
C THR A 698 -6.15 -6.07 27.45
N LEU A 699 -7.06 -6.01 26.47
CA LEU A 699 -7.01 -6.85 25.27
C LEU A 699 -5.78 -6.54 24.40
N LEU A 700 -5.49 -5.25 24.17
CA LEU A 700 -4.25 -4.86 23.47
C LEU A 700 -3.00 -5.28 24.26
N ALA A 701 -3.06 -5.30 25.60
CA ALA A 701 -1.94 -5.76 26.41
C ALA A 701 -1.65 -7.24 26.18
N GLN A 702 -2.70 -8.06 26.08
CA GLN A 702 -2.57 -9.48 25.78
C GLN A 702 -2.08 -9.69 24.33
N GLN A 703 -2.69 -9.00 23.35
CA GLN A 703 -2.30 -9.10 21.95
C GLN A 703 -0.81 -8.76 21.74
N HIS A 704 -0.34 -7.65 22.32
CA HIS A 704 1.07 -7.28 22.25
C HIS A 704 1.96 -8.27 23.02
N PHE A 705 1.52 -8.76 24.18
CA PHE A 705 2.27 -9.78 24.92
C PHE A 705 2.45 -11.07 24.13
N ASP A 706 1.39 -11.59 23.50
CA ASP A 706 1.44 -12.82 22.71
C ASP A 706 2.33 -12.64 21.48
N THR A 707 2.16 -11.52 20.75
CA THR A 707 2.97 -11.21 19.56
C THR A 707 4.46 -11.04 19.90
N PHE A 708 4.78 -10.31 20.97
CA PHE A 708 6.17 -10.15 21.41
C PHE A 708 6.76 -11.48 21.89
N SER A 709 5.98 -12.29 22.62
CA SER A 709 6.44 -13.59 23.14
C SER A 709 6.73 -14.57 22.00
N GLU A 710 5.89 -14.58 20.96
CA GLU A 710 6.10 -15.39 19.76
C GLU A 710 7.34 -14.93 18.98
N ARG A 711 7.48 -13.62 18.74
CA ARG A 711 8.62 -13.05 17.98
C ARG A 711 9.96 -13.20 18.72
N MET A 712 9.94 -13.17 20.05
CA MET A 712 11.14 -13.35 20.90
C MET A 712 11.33 -14.80 21.35
N ALA A 713 10.55 -15.74 20.82
CA ALA A 713 10.70 -17.17 21.13
C ALA A 713 12.09 -17.66 20.70
N GLY A 714 12.76 -18.38 21.60
CA GLY A 714 14.12 -18.89 21.37
C GLY A 714 15.23 -17.97 21.87
N PHE A 715 14.92 -16.76 22.34
CA PHE A 715 15.89 -15.85 22.97
C PHE A 715 15.71 -15.82 24.50
N PRO A 716 16.78 -15.55 25.28
CA PRO A 716 16.72 -15.53 26.74
C PRO A 716 16.10 -14.23 27.30
N VAL A 717 14.94 -13.82 26.79
CA VAL A 717 14.21 -12.61 27.20
C VAL A 717 13.06 -12.96 28.13
N LYS A 718 12.99 -12.35 29.31
CA LYS A 718 11.90 -12.54 30.26
C LYS A 718 10.84 -11.46 30.11
N MET A 719 9.65 -11.90 29.73
CA MET A 719 8.49 -11.03 29.50
C MET A 719 7.42 -11.22 30.57
N ALA A 720 6.68 -10.15 30.87
CA ALA A 720 5.50 -10.19 31.72
C ALA A 720 4.38 -9.30 31.19
N VAL A 721 3.13 -9.64 31.55
CA VAL A 721 1.95 -8.82 31.25
C VAL A 721 1.34 -8.26 32.55
N LEU A 722 1.17 -6.95 32.61
CA LEU A 722 0.53 -6.25 33.73
C LEU A 722 -0.77 -5.58 33.28
N SER A 723 -1.88 -6.28 33.48
CA SER A 723 -3.21 -5.83 33.08
C SER A 723 -4.16 -5.83 34.29
N ARG A 724 -5.44 -5.54 34.07
CA ARG A 724 -6.46 -5.66 35.12
C ARG A 724 -6.65 -7.13 35.56
N PHE A 725 -6.33 -8.08 34.68
CA PHE A 725 -6.51 -9.52 34.88
C PHE A 725 -5.36 -10.18 35.64
N THR A 726 -4.19 -9.53 35.69
CA THR A 726 -3.06 -10.03 36.49
C THR A 726 -3.42 -10.09 37.97
N SER A 727 -3.28 -11.28 38.58
CA SER A 727 -3.62 -11.50 39.98
C SER A 727 -2.77 -10.63 40.91
N LYS A 728 -3.24 -10.36 42.13
CA LYS A 728 -2.46 -9.57 43.11
C LYS A 728 -1.10 -10.21 43.41
N LYS A 729 -1.03 -11.55 43.41
CA LYS A 729 0.20 -12.28 43.67
C LYS A 729 1.21 -12.07 42.53
N GLU A 730 0.80 -12.34 41.30
CA GLU A 730 1.63 -12.15 40.10
C GLU A 730 2.04 -10.69 39.93
N ALA A 731 1.13 -9.74 40.13
CA ALA A 731 1.47 -8.31 40.04
C ALA A 731 2.56 -7.92 41.04
N THR A 732 2.52 -8.47 42.26
CA THR A 732 3.56 -8.22 43.27
C THR A 732 4.91 -8.82 42.87
N GLU A 733 4.90 -10.02 42.28
CA GLU A 733 6.09 -10.67 41.73
C GLU A 733 6.66 -9.88 40.54
N ILE A 734 5.80 -9.37 39.66
CA ILE A 734 6.19 -8.51 38.53
C ILE A 734 6.81 -7.22 39.02
N PHE A 735 6.19 -6.51 39.98
CA PHE A 735 6.77 -5.27 40.52
C PHE A 735 8.15 -5.50 41.16
N LYS A 736 8.33 -6.64 41.84
CA LYS A 736 9.64 -7.03 42.37
C LYS A 736 10.63 -7.30 41.24
N GLY A 737 10.20 -8.00 40.19
CA GLY A 737 11.01 -8.31 39.02
C GLY A 737 11.43 -7.08 38.21
N LEU A 738 10.57 -6.06 38.15
CA LEU A 738 10.90 -4.76 37.54
C LEU A 738 11.95 -4.00 38.35
N ALA A 739 11.86 -4.04 39.69
CA ALA A 739 12.79 -3.36 40.58
C ALA A 739 14.17 -4.05 40.68
N ASP A 740 14.24 -5.38 40.56
CA ASP A 740 15.50 -6.13 40.58
C ASP A 740 16.10 -6.40 39.19
N GLY A 741 15.32 -6.15 38.13
CA GLY A 741 15.68 -6.31 36.73
C GLY A 741 15.69 -7.77 36.25
N SER A 742 14.93 -8.65 36.90
CA SER A 742 14.70 -10.02 36.40
C SER A 742 13.64 -10.11 35.31
N ILE A 743 12.88 -9.03 35.07
CA ILE A 743 11.95 -8.87 33.95
C ILE A 743 12.52 -7.83 32.99
N ASP A 744 12.70 -8.21 31.74
CA ASP A 744 13.29 -7.37 30.69
C ASP A 744 12.22 -6.52 30.00
N ILE A 745 11.07 -7.12 29.66
CA ILE A 745 9.95 -6.44 28.99
C ILE A 745 8.67 -6.62 29.79
N VAL A 746 7.95 -5.54 30.01
CA VAL A 746 6.58 -5.60 30.53
C VAL A 746 5.61 -4.90 29.59
N VAL A 747 4.56 -5.63 29.20
CA VAL A 747 3.43 -5.10 28.46
C VAL A 747 2.32 -4.81 29.45
N GLY A 748 1.80 -3.59 29.50
CA GLY A 748 0.80 -3.26 30.50
C GLY A 748 -0.03 -2.02 30.22
N THR A 749 -1.14 -1.94 30.95
CA THR A 749 -2.06 -0.81 30.84
C THR A 749 -1.62 0.35 31.73
N HIS A 750 -2.52 1.31 31.98
CA HIS A 750 -2.34 2.40 32.95
C HIS A 750 -1.88 1.93 34.36
N ARG A 751 -1.98 0.64 34.69
CA ARG A 751 -1.41 0.06 35.92
C ARG A 751 0.12 0.26 36.02
N LEU A 752 0.84 0.33 34.90
CA LEU A 752 2.27 0.64 34.87
C LEU A 752 2.58 2.11 35.23
N LEU A 753 1.58 2.99 35.14
CA LEU A 753 1.70 4.43 35.44
C LEU A 753 1.24 4.78 36.86
N GLN A 754 0.92 3.78 37.69
CA GLN A 754 0.54 4.00 39.09
C GLN A 754 1.76 4.40 39.92
N THR A 755 1.52 5.18 40.99
CA THR A 755 2.56 5.56 41.93
C THR A 755 3.11 4.31 42.65
N GLY A 756 4.44 4.15 42.69
CA GLY A 756 5.12 3.03 43.35
C GLY A 756 5.69 1.95 42.43
N VAL A 757 5.63 2.10 41.11
CA VAL A 757 6.38 1.26 40.16
C VAL A 757 7.82 1.74 40.10
N HIS A 758 8.77 0.84 40.41
CA HIS A 758 10.20 1.11 40.39
C HIS A 758 10.88 0.26 39.33
N TRP A 759 11.77 0.88 38.56
CA TRP A 759 12.55 0.24 37.50
C TRP A 759 14.01 0.21 37.91
N LYS A 760 14.73 -0.86 37.55
CA LYS A 760 16.18 -0.92 37.76
C LYS A 760 16.92 -0.11 36.70
N ASN A 761 16.59 -0.30 35.43
CA ASN A 761 17.24 0.36 34.31
C ASN A 761 16.29 0.46 33.10
N LEU A 762 15.32 1.37 33.13
CA LEU A 762 14.37 1.57 32.04
C LEU A 762 15.04 2.33 30.88
N GLY A 763 15.17 1.69 29.72
CA GLY A 763 15.82 2.27 28.54
C GLY A 763 14.86 2.71 27.44
N LEU A 764 13.72 2.04 27.28
CA LEU A 764 12.76 2.32 26.20
C LEU A 764 11.32 2.25 26.71
N ILE A 765 10.49 3.19 26.26
CA ILE A 765 9.03 3.18 26.44
C ILE A 765 8.37 3.14 25.06
N VAL A 766 7.57 2.13 24.82
CA VAL A 766 6.68 2.03 23.66
C VAL A 766 5.27 2.43 24.11
N VAL A 767 4.63 3.37 23.42
CA VAL A 767 3.26 3.79 23.70
C VAL A 767 2.39 3.55 22.46
N ASP A 768 1.37 2.71 22.59
CA ASP A 768 0.40 2.47 21.51
C ASP A 768 -0.90 3.25 21.74
N GLU A 769 -1.47 3.83 20.67
CA GLU A 769 -2.72 4.59 20.67
C GLU A 769 -2.81 5.66 21.80
N GLU A 770 -1.78 6.51 21.90
CA GLU A 770 -1.62 7.55 22.94
C GLU A 770 -2.88 8.40 23.17
N GLN A 771 -3.68 8.67 22.12
CA GLN A 771 -4.90 9.47 22.20
C GLN A 771 -5.94 8.92 23.18
N ARG A 772 -5.96 7.60 23.43
CA ARG A 772 -6.93 6.94 24.32
C ARG A 772 -6.57 7.04 25.80
N PHE A 773 -5.37 7.51 26.14
CA PHE A 773 -4.98 7.72 27.54
C PHE A 773 -5.62 8.99 28.12
N GLY A 774 -6.03 8.90 29.39
CA GLY A 774 -6.54 10.04 30.16
C GLY A 774 -5.48 11.13 30.36
N VAL A 775 -5.92 12.34 30.72
CA VAL A 775 -5.04 13.51 30.88
C VAL A 775 -3.97 13.27 31.95
N GLU A 776 -4.33 12.71 33.11
CA GLU A 776 -3.37 12.40 34.18
C GLU A 776 -2.31 11.39 33.74
N HIS A 777 -2.69 10.36 32.96
CA HIS A 777 -1.75 9.38 32.43
C HIS A 777 -0.76 10.02 31.45
N LYS A 778 -1.23 10.93 30.60
CA LYS A 778 -0.39 11.65 29.64
C LYS A 778 0.65 12.55 30.33
N GLU A 779 0.29 13.20 31.44
CA GLU A 779 1.25 13.97 32.23
C GLU A 779 2.31 13.08 32.89
N HIS A 780 1.95 11.88 33.36
CA HIS A 780 2.92 10.92 33.88
C HIS A 780 3.89 10.42 32.80
N ILE A 781 3.37 10.10 31.61
CA ILE A 781 4.19 9.71 30.46
C ILE A 781 5.15 10.84 30.08
N LYS A 782 4.69 12.11 30.06
CA LYS A 782 5.54 13.28 29.79
C LYS A 782 6.69 13.42 30.79
N ALA A 783 6.47 13.11 32.06
CA ALA A 783 7.54 13.15 33.07
C ALA A 783 8.64 12.12 32.79
N LEU A 784 8.26 10.92 32.31
CA LEU A 784 9.21 9.86 31.94
C LEU A 784 9.95 10.15 30.63
N LYS A 785 9.33 10.89 29.70
CA LYS A 785 9.92 11.31 28.40
C LYS A 785 11.20 12.16 28.53
N ALA A 786 11.51 12.70 29.71
CA ALA A 786 12.63 13.62 29.87
C ALA A 786 14.02 12.95 29.73
N SER A 787 14.14 11.66 30.08
CA SER A 787 15.44 10.96 30.16
C SER A 787 15.44 9.56 29.52
N VAL A 788 14.32 9.09 28.98
CA VAL A 788 14.15 7.76 28.42
C VAL A 788 13.70 7.86 26.97
N ASP A 789 14.15 6.94 26.13
CA ASP A 789 13.72 6.84 24.74
C ASP A 789 12.25 6.46 24.66
N VAL A 790 11.48 7.18 23.84
CA VAL A 790 10.04 6.95 23.68
C VAL A 790 9.67 6.79 22.22
N LEU A 791 9.07 5.64 21.93
CA LEU A 791 8.47 5.29 20.65
C LEU A 791 6.95 5.31 20.77
N THR A 792 6.27 6.17 20.02
CA THR A 792 4.80 6.23 20.00
C THR A 792 4.26 5.65 18.70
N MET A 793 3.25 4.79 18.77
CA MET A 793 2.56 4.21 17.60
C MET A 793 1.13 4.76 17.51
N SER A 794 0.69 5.10 16.29
CA SER A 794 -0.69 5.52 16.05
C SER A 794 -1.20 5.13 14.66
N ALA A 795 -2.49 4.78 14.58
CA ALA A 795 -3.18 4.54 13.31
C ALA A 795 -3.49 5.83 12.53
N THR A 796 -3.80 6.91 13.25
CA THR A 796 -4.11 8.23 12.67
C THR A 796 -3.26 9.28 13.36
N PRO A 797 -2.53 10.15 12.64
CA PRO A 797 -1.75 11.19 13.27
C PRO A 797 -2.67 12.11 14.07
N ILE A 798 -2.37 12.31 15.35
CA ILE A 798 -3.10 13.28 16.18
C ILE A 798 -2.74 14.66 15.63
N PRO A 799 -3.71 15.58 15.38
CA PRO A 799 -3.39 16.85 14.72
C PRO A 799 -2.28 17.67 15.39
N ARG A 800 -2.24 17.71 16.73
CA ARG A 800 -1.16 18.37 17.49
C ARG A 800 0.20 17.68 17.32
N THR A 801 0.20 16.35 17.19
CA THR A 801 1.42 15.57 16.94
C THR A 801 1.91 15.73 15.51
N LEU A 802 0.99 15.84 14.54
CA LEU A 802 1.30 16.15 13.15
C LEU A 802 1.97 17.53 13.06
N GLU A 803 1.40 18.54 13.72
CA GLU A 803 1.95 19.89 13.79
C GLU A 803 3.37 19.94 14.36
N MET A 804 3.60 19.30 15.52
CA MET A 804 4.93 19.23 16.14
C MET A 804 5.97 18.51 15.27
N SER A 805 5.52 17.52 14.50
CA SER A 805 6.40 16.76 13.63
C SER A 805 6.75 17.53 12.37
N MET A 806 5.77 18.20 11.76
CA MET A 806 5.99 19.08 10.63
C MET A 806 6.85 20.32 10.99
N ALA A 807 6.84 20.73 12.27
CA ALA A 807 7.73 21.77 12.79
C ALA A 807 9.16 21.28 13.10
N GLY A 808 9.47 20.00 12.88
CA GLY A 808 10.79 19.41 13.14
C GLY A 808 11.16 19.37 14.64
N ILE A 809 10.16 19.35 15.52
CA ILE A 809 10.37 19.21 16.98
C ILE A 809 10.28 17.75 17.39
N ARG A 810 9.35 17.01 16.79
CA ARG A 810 9.13 15.59 17.03
C ARG A 810 9.45 14.83 15.75
N GLU A 811 10.29 13.81 15.85
CA GLU A 811 10.58 12.98 14.70
C GLU A 811 9.36 12.09 14.37
N MET A 812 8.93 12.08 13.11
CA MET A 812 7.81 11.25 12.64
C MET A 812 8.25 10.37 11.49
N SER A 813 7.98 9.06 11.62
CA SER A 813 8.10 8.10 10.52
C SER A 813 6.71 7.70 10.08
N THR A 814 6.42 7.80 8.78
CA THR A 814 5.14 7.39 8.22
C THR A 814 5.28 6.09 7.45
N ILE A 815 4.44 5.11 7.75
CA ILE A 815 4.28 3.87 6.99
C ILE A 815 2.99 4.00 6.20
N LEU A 816 3.11 4.18 4.87
CA LEU A 816 1.98 4.42 3.98
C LEU A 816 1.78 3.27 3.00
N THR A 817 2.84 2.55 2.69
CA THR A 817 2.83 1.39 1.81
C THR A 817 2.23 0.20 2.56
N PRO A 818 1.05 -0.30 2.14
CA PRO A 818 0.49 -1.53 2.70
C PRO A 818 1.39 -2.73 2.36
N PRO A 819 1.38 -3.80 3.17
CA PRO A 819 1.90 -5.10 2.75
C PRO A 819 1.19 -5.59 1.46
N GLU A 820 1.90 -6.35 0.61
CA GLU A 820 1.45 -6.74 -0.74
C GLU A 820 0.08 -7.42 -0.79
N ASP A 821 -0.27 -8.18 0.25
CA ASP A 821 -1.49 -8.99 0.30
C ASP A 821 -2.75 -8.21 0.73
N ARG A 822 -2.71 -6.88 0.90
CA ARG A 822 -3.85 -6.12 1.40
C ARG A 822 -4.59 -5.38 0.30
N HIS A 823 -5.89 -5.64 0.17
CA HIS A 823 -6.77 -4.91 -0.74
C HIS A 823 -7.52 -3.76 -0.04
N PRO A 824 -7.84 -2.66 -0.77
CA PRO A 824 -8.69 -1.59 -0.26
C PRO A 824 -10.09 -2.09 0.14
N VAL A 825 -10.58 -1.62 1.29
CA VAL A 825 -11.92 -1.92 1.79
C VAL A 825 -12.95 -1.12 0.98
N LEU A 826 -13.83 -1.82 0.28
CA LEU A 826 -14.91 -1.20 -0.48
C LEU A 826 -15.95 -0.62 0.48
N THR A 827 -16.16 0.69 0.38
CA THR A 827 -17.01 1.43 1.32
C THR A 827 -18.30 1.85 0.65
N TYR A 828 -19.43 1.38 1.19
CA TYR A 828 -20.78 1.76 0.77
C TYR A 828 -21.39 2.72 1.79
N VAL A 829 -22.05 3.76 1.29
CA VAL A 829 -22.80 4.72 2.11
C VAL A 829 -24.23 4.76 1.60
N GLY A 830 -25.20 4.51 2.46
CA GLY A 830 -26.60 4.45 2.03
C GLY A 830 -27.62 4.36 3.15
N ALA A 831 -28.89 4.31 2.77
CA ALA A 831 -29.97 4.08 3.71
C ALA A 831 -29.94 2.64 4.25
N TYR A 832 -30.34 2.45 5.50
CA TYR A 832 -30.46 1.13 6.12
C TYR A 832 -31.64 0.37 5.52
N GLU A 833 -31.36 -0.83 4.99
CA GLU A 833 -32.36 -1.77 4.48
C GLU A 833 -32.02 -3.20 4.91
N ASP A 834 -33.01 -3.92 5.46
CA ASP A 834 -32.79 -5.26 6.02
C ASP A 834 -32.27 -6.26 4.97
N LYS A 835 -32.79 -6.20 3.73
CA LYS A 835 -32.32 -7.08 2.65
C LYS A 835 -30.84 -6.88 2.32
N GLN A 836 -30.37 -5.64 2.30
CA GLN A 836 -28.96 -5.33 2.04
C GLN A 836 -28.06 -5.85 3.17
N VAL A 837 -28.49 -5.69 4.42
CA VAL A 837 -27.77 -6.21 5.59
C VAL A 837 -27.69 -7.74 5.55
N ALA A 838 -28.81 -8.42 5.22
CA ALA A 838 -28.85 -9.87 5.08
C ALA A 838 -27.90 -10.37 4.00
N ALA A 839 -27.93 -9.74 2.82
CA ALA A 839 -27.07 -10.07 1.70
C ALA A 839 -25.58 -9.87 2.05
N ALA A 840 -25.24 -8.76 2.71
CA ALA A 840 -23.87 -8.49 3.15
C ALA A 840 -23.34 -9.54 4.12
N ILE A 841 -24.16 -9.99 5.08
CA ILE A 841 -23.81 -11.06 6.03
C ILE A 841 -23.66 -12.39 5.28
N ARG A 842 -24.63 -12.80 4.45
CA ARG A 842 -24.58 -14.07 3.70
C ARG A 842 -23.36 -14.17 2.79
N ARG A 843 -23.04 -13.08 2.09
CA ARG A 843 -21.85 -13.00 1.25
C ARG A 843 -20.56 -13.24 2.04
N GLU A 844 -20.48 -12.74 3.27
CA GLU A 844 -19.33 -12.99 4.15
C GLU A 844 -19.28 -14.46 4.61
N LEU A 845 -20.42 -15.05 4.95
CA LEU A 845 -20.53 -16.49 5.30
C LEU A 845 -20.13 -17.40 4.14
N LEU A 846 -20.46 -17.02 2.90
CA LEU A 846 -20.13 -17.76 1.67
C LEU A 846 -18.63 -17.86 1.36
N ARG A 847 -17.80 -17.08 2.03
CA ARG A 847 -16.34 -17.18 1.97
C ARG A 847 -15.73 -17.59 3.31
N ASP A 848 -16.57 -18.10 4.22
CA ASP A 848 -16.19 -18.51 5.58
C ASP A 848 -15.55 -17.38 6.40
N GLY A 849 -15.94 -16.14 6.08
CA GLY A 849 -15.55 -14.93 6.78
C GLY A 849 -16.51 -14.59 7.92
N GLN A 850 -16.20 -13.51 8.64
CA GLN A 850 -16.97 -13.07 9.79
C GLN A 850 -17.39 -11.60 9.67
N THR A 851 -18.56 -11.25 10.24
CA THR A 851 -19.11 -9.89 10.13
C THR A 851 -19.13 -9.16 11.46
N PHE A 852 -18.64 -7.92 11.47
CA PHE A 852 -18.90 -6.96 12.55
C PHE A 852 -20.17 -6.18 12.26
N PHE A 853 -21.12 -6.18 13.20
CA PHE A 853 -22.30 -5.32 13.13
C PHE A 853 -22.26 -4.29 14.27
N ILE A 854 -22.03 -3.02 13.94
CA ILE A 854 -21.89 -1.94 14.92
C ILE A 854 -23.26 -1.33 15.24
N HIS A 855 -23.68 -1.51 16.50
CA HIS A 855 -24.87 -0.90 17.08
C HIS A 855 -24.51 -0.19 18.39
N ASN A 856 -24.54 1.14 18.38
CA ASN A 856 -23.97 1.95 19.48
C ASN A 856 -24.87 2.12 20.72
N LYS A 857 -26.10 1.59 20.71
CA LYS A 857 -27.02 1.70 21.85
C LYS A 857 -27.14 0.38 22.60
N VAL A 858 -26.56 0.34 23.80
CA VAL A 858 -26.57 -0.88 24.64
C VAL A 858 -27.98 -1.26 25.09
N SER A 859 -28.90 -0.30 25.21
CA SER A 859 -30.29 -0.53 25.65
C SER A 859 -31.07 -1.52 24.78
N ASP A 860 -30.79 -1.55 23.49
CA ASP A 860 -31.55 -2.26 22.46
C ASP A 860 -30.68 -3.19 21.59
N ILE A 861 -29.40 -3.36 21.93
CA ILE A 861 -28.47 -4.24 21.21
C ILE A 861 -28.94 -5.69 21.14
N GLU A 862 -29.52 -6.22 22.23
CA GLU A 862 -30.10 -7.58 22.27
C GLU A 862 -31.39 -7.71 21.45
N LYS A 863 -32.10 -6.61 21.25
CA LYS A 863 -33.24 -6.58 20.33
C LYS A 863 -32.72 -6.65 18.89
N LYS A 864 -31.71 -5.83 18.56
CA LYS A 864 -31.09 -5.83 17.23
C LYS A 864 -30.47 -7.18 16.89
N ALA A 865 -29.79 -7.84 17.83
CA ALA A 865 -29.25 -9.18 17.61
C ALA A 865 -30.33 -10.24 17.33
N ARG A 866 -31.50 -10.13 17.97
CA ARG A 866 -32.66 -11.00 17.63
C ARG A 866 -33.21 -10.71 16.23
N GLU A 867 -33.38 -9.43 15.89
CA GLU A 867 -33.80 -9.02 14.53
C GLU A 867 -32.84 -9.59 13.47
N LEU A 868 -31.54 -9.56 13.71
CA LEU A 868 -30.55 -10.14 12.79
C LEU A 868 -30.59 -11.68 12.73
N ARG A 869 -30.88 -12.37 13.83
CA ARG A 869 -31.05 -13.84 13.83
C ARG A 869 -32.29 -14.27 13.05
N ASP A 870 -33.36 -13.48 13.12
CA ASP A 870 -34.57 -13.72 12.33
C ASP A 870 -34.31 -13.46 10.84
N LEU A 871 -33.44 -12.50 10.53
CA LEU A 871 -33.08 -12.10 9.17
C LEU A 871 -32.11 -13.08 8.49
N VAL A 872 -31.14 -13.62 9.23
CA VAL A 872 -30.10 -14.56 8.76
C VAL A 872 -30.00 -15.75 9.73
N PRO A 873 -30.94 -16.72 9.65
CA PRO A 873 -31.06 -17.81 10.62
C PRO A 873 -29.89 -18.81 10.60
N GLU A 874 -29.18 -18.91 9.48
CA GLU A 874 -27.97 -19.71 9.32
C GLU A 874 -26.74 -19.14 10.04
N ALA A 875 -26.76 -17.85 10.42
CA ALA A 875 -25.62 -17.19 11.08
C ALA A 875 -25.62 -17.38 12.60
N ARG A 876 -24.45 -17.68 13.17
CA ARG A 876 -24.24 -17.75 14.62
C ARG A 876 -23.96 -16.35 15.16
N ILE A 877 -25.01 -15.67 15.64
CA ILE A 877 -24.95 -14.26 16.06
C ILE A 877 -24.82 -14.11 17.58
N VAL A 878 -23.81 -13.35 18.02
CA VAL A 878 -23.55 -13.02 19.43
C VAL A 878 -23.42 -11.51 19.67
N VAL A 879 -23.54 -11.09 20.93
CA VAL A 879 -23.48 -9.69 21.34
C VAL A 879 -22.22 -9.42 22.18
N ALA A 880 -21.55 -8.31 21.92
CA ALA A 880 -20.43 -7.81 22.72
C ALA A 880 -20.52 -6.30 22.98
N HIS A 881 -20.65 -5.90 24.26
CA HIS A 881 -20.65 -4.49 24.66
C HIS A 881 -19.95 -4.26 26.01
N GLY A 882 -19.61 -3.00 26.31
CA GLY A 882 -18.66 -2.66 27.39
C GLY A 882 -19.27 -2.63 28.78
N GLN A 883 -20.58 -2.87 28.87
CA GLN A 883 -21.29 -3.06 30.14
C GLN A 883 -21.40 -4.55 30.51
N MET A 884 -20.96 -5.46 29.63
CA MET A 884 -20.93 -6.89 29.94
C MET A 884 -19.88 -7.18 31.01
N ASN A 885 -20.03 -8.31 31.70
CA ASN A 885 -18.98 -8.84 32.54
C ASN A 885 -17.75 -9.17 31.67
N GLU A 886 -16.56 -8.75 32.11
CA GLU A 886 -15.29 -8.90 31.39
C GLU A 886 -15.01 -10.37 31.01
N ASP A 887 -15.28 -11.33 31.91
CA ASP A 887 -15.09 -12.77 31.64
C ASP A 887 -15.99 -13.28 30.50
N VAL A 888 -17.20 -12.71 30.39
CA VAL A 888 -18.16 -13.07 29.34
C VAL A 888 -17.77 -12.41 28.03
N LEU A 889 -17.34 -11.15 28.08
CA LEU A 889 -16.86 -10.43 26.90
C LEU A 889 -15.65 -11.12 26.27
N GLU A 890 -14.68 -11.53 27.10
CA GLU A 890 -13.49 -12.27 26.65
C GLU A 890 -13.86 -13.62 26.02
N LYS A 891 -14.70 -14.42 26.68
CA LYS A 891 -15.16 -15.70 26.10
C LYS A 891 -15.90 -15.53 24.79
N THR A 892 -16.76 -14.52 24.67
CA THR A 892 -17.48 -14.23 23.43
C THR A 892 -16.51 -13.79 22.32
N VAL A 893 -15.54 -12.94 22.65
CA VAL A 893 -14.49 -12.50 21.71
C VAL A 893 -13.61 -13.67 21.28
N GLN A 894 -13.20 -14.53 22.21
CA GLN A 894 -12.39 -15.72 21.93
C GLN A 894 -13.17 -16.72 21.08
N GLY A 895 -14.43 -17.00 21.41
CA GLY A 895 -15.29 -17.85 20.56
C GLY A 895 -15.51 -17.24 19.17
N PHE A 896 -15.59 -15.90 19.07
CA PHE A 896 -15.62 -15.24 17.77
C PHE A 896 -14.26 -15.40 17.04
N TRP A 897 -13.12 -15.30 17.72
CA TRP A 897 -11.80 -15.58 17.14
C TRP A 897 -11.67 -17.02 16.61
N ASP A 898 -12.12 -17.99 17.41
CA ASP A 898 -12.07 -19.42 17.14
C ASP A 898 -13.13 -19.88 16.12
N ARG A 899 -13.86 -18.94 15.51
CA ARG A 899 -14.93 -19.16 14.53
C ARG A 899 -16.10 -20.00 15.06
N GLU A 900 -16.34 -19.94 16.36
CA GLU A 900 -17.56 -20.49 16.98
C GLU A 900 -18.78 -19.63 16.66
N TYR A 901 -18.57 -18.34 16.33
CA TYR A 901 -19.60 -17.38 15.95
C TYR A 901 -19.27 -16.68 14.63
N ASP A 902 -20.28 -16.28 13.87
CA ASP A 902 -20.12 -15.70 12.53
C ASP A 902 -20.36 -14.18 12.50
N VAL A 903 -21.27 -13.69 13.34
CA VAL A 903 -21.64 -12.26 13.41
C VAL A 903 -21.51 -11.76 14.84
N LEU A 904 -20.68 -10.73 15.02
CA LEU A 904 -20.50 -10.05 16.29
C LEU A 904 -21.22 -8.71 16.29
N VAL A 905 -22.38 -8.66 16.96
CA VAL A 905 -23.15 -7.43 17.18
C VAL A 905 -22.55 -6.68 18.35
N CYS A 906 -21.96 -5.52 18.10
CA CYS A 906 -21.14 -4.85 19.10
C CYS A 906 -21.23 -3.33 19.05
N THR A 907 -20.83 -2.67 20.13
CA THR A 907 -20.63 -1.21 20.14
C THR A 907 -19.28 -0.84 19.51
N THR A 908 -18.87 0.42 19.59
CA THR A 908 -17.53 0.89 19.20
C THR A 908 -16.35 0.24 19.97
N ILE A 909 -16.53 -0.86 20.69
CA ILE A 909 -15.44 -1.55 21.40
C ILE A 909 -14.48 -2.23 20.43
N VAL A 910 -14.95 -2.55 19.22
CA VAL A 910 -14.09 -2.98 18.10
C VAL A 910 -13.05 -1.90 17.75
N GLU A 911 -13.37 -0.61 17.98
CA GLU A 911 -12.43 0.50 17.82
C GLU A 911 -11.17 0.31 18.69
N THR A 912 -11.31 -0.29 19.88
CA THR A 912 -10.26 -0.34 20.94
C THR A 912 -9.75 -1.74 21.27
N GLY A 913 -9.43 -2.55 20.26
CA GLY A 913 -8.50 -3.66 20.44
C GLY A 913 -8.91 -5.03 19.94
N LEU A 914 -10.00 -5.15 19.17
CA LEU A 914 -10.35 -6.40 18.49
C LEU A 914 -9.71 -6.40 17.10
N ASP A 915 -8.71 -7.25 16.89
CA ASP A 915 -8.01 -7.41 15.63
C ASP A 915 -8.27 -8.78 15.01
N ILE A 916 -9.42 -8.95 14.37
CA ILE A 916 -9.84 -10.26 13.86
C ILE A 916 -9.57 -10.28 12.37
N ALA A 917 -8.46 -10.92 11.99
CA ALA A 917 -8.02 -10.99 10.59
C ALA A 917 -9.05 -11.62 9.65
N ASN A 918 -9.90 -12.51 10.17
CA ASN A 918 -10.95 -13.20 9.42
C ASN A 918 -12.25 -12.39 9.27
N ALA A 919 -12.38 -11.24 9.93
CA ALA A 919 -13.56 -10.41 9.82
C ALA A 919 -13.39 -9.42 8.66
N ASN A 920 -13.97 -9.74 7.50
CA ASN A 920 -13.78 -8.94 6.28
C ASN A 920 -14.99 -8.05 5.95
N THR A 921 -16.14 -8.20 6.62
CA THR A 921 -17.30 -7.30 6.45
C THR A 921 -17.62 -6.51 7.73
N LEU A 922 -17.78 -5.19 7.58
CA LEU A 922 -18.22 -4.25 8.61
C LEU A 922 -19.56 -3.64 8.21
N ILE A 923 -20.54 -3.69 9.10
CA ILE A 923 -21.83 -3.00 8.94
C ILE A 923 -21.97 -2.03 10.10
N VAL A 924 -22.08 -0.73 9.82
CA VAL A 924 -22.25 0.31 10.82
C VAL A 924 -23.63 0.93 10.70
N GLU A 925 -24.47 0.68 11.70
CA GLU A 925 -25.76 1.32 11.82
C GLU A 925 -25.59 2.75 12.34
N ASN A 926 -26.37 3.69 11.80
CA ASN A 926 -26.37 5.10 12.20
C ASN A 926 -25.02 5.81 12.04
N ALA A 927 -24.31 5.53 10.96
CA ALA A 927 -22.96 6.07 10.69
C ALA A 927 -22.88 7.62 10.70
N HIS A 928 -23.98 8.30 10.37
CA HIS A 928 -24.10 9.77 10.38
C HIS A 928 -23.84 10.42 11.76
N HIS A 929 -23.97 9.67 12.86
CA HIS A 929 -23.65 10.16 14.20
C HIS A 929 -22.17 10.02 14.59
N MET A 930 -21.34 9.36 13.77
CA MET A 930 -19.95 9.05 14.10
C MET A 930 -18.97 10.07 13.52
N GLY A 931 -17.81 10.24 14.17
CA GLY A 931 -16.73 11.09 13.66
C GLY A 931 -15.96 10.41 12.51
N LEU A 932 -15.34 11.19 11.62
CA LEU A 932 -14.61 10.66 10.46
C LEU A 932 -13.45 9.74 10.89
N SER A 933 -12.66 10.14 11.88
CA SER A 933 -11.59 9.30 12.43
C SER A 933 -12.10 7.99 13.04
N GLN A 934 -13.29 7.98 13.63
CA GLN A 934 -13.89 6.75 14.18
C GLN A 934 -14.33 5.82 13.05
N LEU A 935 -14.98 6.35 12.01
CA LEU A 935 -15.37 5.58 10.82
C LEU A 935 -14.14 4.98 10.13
N HIS A 936 -13.05 5.74 10.03
CA HIS A 936 -11.79 5.26 9.48
C HIS A 936 -11.15 4.16 10.33
N GLN A 937 -11.13 4.32 11.67
CA GLN A 937 -10.61 3.30 12.58
C GLN A 937 -11.44 2.02 12.51
N LEU A 938 -12.77 2.12 12.47
CA LEU A 938 -13.65 0.96 12.31
C LEU A 938 -13.44 0.28 10.96
N ARG A 939 -13.38 1.04 9.85
CA ARG A 939 -13.07 0.50 8.53
C ARG A 939 -11.76 -0.26 8.51
N GLY A 940 -10.72 0.30 9.16
CA GLY A 940 -9.41 -0.34 9.28
C GLY A 940 -9.39 -1.61 10.15
N ARG A 941 -10.51 -2.00 10.79
CA ARG A 941 -10.66 -3.27 11.53
C ARG A 941 -11.09 -4.43 10.64
N VAL A 942 -11.53 -4.17 9.41
CA VAL A 942 -11.90 -5.20 8.42
C VAL A 942 -10.98 -5.14 7.20
N GLY A 943 -10.94 -6.22 6.41
CA GLY A 943 -10.07 -6.32 5.22
C GLY A 943 -8.59 -6.33 5.60
N ARG A 944 -8.24 -7.18 6.58
CA ARG A 944 -6.86 -7.40 7.05
C ARG A 944 -6.22 -8.64 6.43
N SER A 945 -7.04 -9.51 5.84
CA SER A 945 -6.60 -10.69 5.11
C SER A 945 -6.37 -10.38 3.63
N ARG A 946 -5.97 -11.39 2.86
CA ARG A 946 -5.95 -11.38 1.39
C ARG A 946 -7.32 -11.12 0.76
N GLU A 947 -8.40 -11.38 1.50
CA GLU A 947 -9.73 -11.16 0.99
C GLU A 947 -10.12 -9.69 1.06
N ARG A 948 -10.74 -9.21 -0.02
CA ARG A 948 -11.24 -7.84 -0.07
C ARG A 948 -12.28 -7.59 1.02
N GLY A 949 -12.04 -6.55 1.82
CA GLY A 949 -12.96 -6.13 2.86
C GLY A 949 -14.10 -5.25 2.34
N TYR A 950 -15.21 -5.22 3.07
CA TYR A 950 -16.35 -4.37 2.76
C TYR A 950 -16.84 -3.63 4.01
N ALA A 951 -17.18 -2.35 3.84
CA ALA A 951 -17.72 -1.51 4.91
C ALA A 951 -19.03 -0.86 4.47
N TYR A 952 -20.12 -1.13 5.18
CA TYR A 952 -21.44 -0.53 4.96
C TYR A 952 -21.71 0.52 6.03
N PHE A 953 -21.73 1.79 5.64
CA PHE A 953 -22.06 2.92 6.51
C PHE A 953 -23.51 3.34 6.26
N LEU A 954 -24.40 2.88 7.15
CA LEU A 954 -25.84 2.98 6.95
C LEU A 954 -26.45 4.11 7.79
N TYR A 955 -27.45 4.80 7.24
CA TYR A 955 -28.28 5.79 7.95
C TYR A 955 -29.77 5.47 7.83
N PRO A 956 -30.64 5.90 8.76
CA PRO A 956 -32.06 5.55 8.73
C PRO A 956 -32.76 6.00 7.44
N LYS A 957 -33.62 5.14 6.90
CA LYS A 957 -34.42 5.43 5.70
C LYS A 957 -35.31 6.65 5.95
N GLY A 958 -35.19 7.67 5.10
CA GLY A 958 -35.95 8.93 5.21
C GLY A 958 -35.39 9.97 6.19
N ALA A 959 -34.23 9.73 6.82
CA ALA A 959 -33.57 10.75 7.64
C ALA A 959 -32.91 11.85 6.77
N THR A 960 -33.03 13.11 7.19
CA THR A 960 -32.33 14.23 6.57
C THR A 960 -30.92 14.35 7.16
N LEU A 961 -29.91 14.14 6.32
CA LEU A 961 -28.51 14.32 6.71
C LEU A 961 -28.17 15.82 6.80
N THR A 962 -27.38 16.20 7.81
CA THR A 962 -26.74 17.52 7.82
C THR A 962 -25.66 17.56 6.74
N GLU A 963 -25.36 18.74 6.20
CA GLU A 963 -24.27 18.96 5.22
C GLU A 963 -22.94 18.36 5.70
N THR A 964 -22.58 18.65 6.95
CA THR A 964 -21.39 18.08 7.62
C THR A 964 -21.41 16.56 7.77
N SER A 965 -22.58 15.92 7.84
CA SER A 965 -22.68 14.46 7.94
C SER A 965 -22.61 13.81 6.57
N TYR A 966 -23.22 14.46 5.57
CA TYR A 966 -23.11 14.04 4.18
C TYR A 966 -21.65 14.11 3.71
N ASP A 967 -20.96 15.23 3.94
CA ASP A 967 -19.57 15.40 3.53
C ASP A 967 -18.61 14.44 4.23
N ARG A 968 -18.82 14.14 5.52
CA ARG A 968 -18.04 13.11 6.23
C ARG A 968 -18.23 11.73 5.62
N LEU A 969 -19.48 11.34 5.34
CA LEU A 969 -19.80 10.04 4.75
C LEU A 969 -19.31 9.94 3.30
N ALA A 970 -19.45 11.01 2.51
CA ALA A 970 -18.90 11.08 1.15
C ALA A 970 -17.37 11.02 1.16
N THR A 971 -16.71 11.71 2.10
CA THR A 971 -15.25 11.70 2.25
C THR A 971 -14.74 10.30 2.55
N ILE A 972 -15.37 9.55 3.46
CA ILE A 972 -14.91 8.20 3.79
C ILE A 972 -15.16 7.22 2.63
N ALA A 973 -16.21 7.43 1.83
CA ALA A 973 -16.51 6.63 0.64
C ALA A 973 -15.62 6.95 -0.57
N GLN A 974 -15.09 8.17 -0.67
CA GLN A 974 -14.16 8.55 -1.74
C GLN A 974 -12.72 8.13 -1.44
N ASN A 975 -12.33 8.16 -0.15
CA ASN A 975 -10.98 7.81 0.29
C ASN A 975 -10.86 6.32 0.63
N ASN A 976 -11.19 5.45 -0.32
CA ASN A 976 -11.19 3.99 -0.15
C ASN A 976 -9.79 3.37 -0.15
N ASP A 977 -8.80 4.08 -0.68
CA ASP A 977 -7.44 3.56 -0.86
C ASP A 977 -6.70 3.33 0.46
N LEU A 978 -5.84 2.31 0.45
CA LEU A 978 -4.93 1.98 1.53
C LEU A 978 -3.91 3.12 1.71
N GLY A 979 -3.69 3.59 2.93
CA GLY A 979 -2.84 4.75 3.22
C GLY A 979 -3.58 6.08 3.19
N ALA A 980 -4.92 6.06 2.96
CA ALA A 980 -5.76 7.23 3.08
C ALA A 980 -5.86 7.79 4.50
N GLY A 981 -5.35 7.09 5.54
CA GLY A 981 -5.39 7.55 6.92
C GLY A 981 -4.85 8.97 7.13
N MET A 982 -3.81 9.36 6.38
CA MET A 982 -3.29 10.74 6.40
C MET A 982 -4.26 11.73 5.73
N ALA A 983 -4.77 11.41 4.54
CA ALA A 983 -5.73 12.25 3.83
C ALA A 983 -7.03 12.44 4.62
N VAL A 984 -7.51 11.37 5.25
CA VAL A 984 -8.69 11.35 6.13
C VAL A 984 -8.43 12.15 7.41
N ALA A 985 -7.24 12.04 8.02
CA ALA A 985 -6.88 12.85 9.19
C ALA A 985 -6.76 14.34 8.86
N MET A 986 -6.17 14.68 7.71
CA MET A 986 -6.12 16.05 7.19
C MET A 986 -7.54 16.58 6.93
N LYS A 987 -8.42 15.78 6.34
CA LYS A 987 -9.81 16.17 6.12
C LYS A 987 -10.63 16.27 7.42
N ASP A 988 -10.42 15.37 8.39
CA ASP A 988 -11.06 15.45 9.72
C ASP A 988 -10.60 16.73 10.45
N LEU A 989 -9.33 17.11 10.30
CA LEU A 989 -8.80 18.38 10.81
C LEU A 989 -9.43 19.59 10.11
N GLU A 990 -9.59 19.54 8.79
CA GLU A 990 -10.28 20.57 8.01
C GLU A 990 -11.75 20.71 8.43
N MET A 991 -12.48 19.59 8.55
CA MET A 991 -13.93 19.55 8.80
C MET A 991 -14.31 19.87 10.24
N ARG A 992 -13.49 19.49 11.24
CA ARG A 992 -13.71 19.93 12.62
C ARG A 992 -13.47 21.43 12.78
N GLY A 993 -12.79 22.04 11.81
CA GLY A 993 -12.12 23.31 11.97
C GLY A 993 -11.03 23.21 13.05
N ALA A 994 -10.06 24.13 13.02
CA ALA A 994 -9.03 24.20 14.05
C ALA A 994 -9.57 24.46 15.49
N GLY A 995 -10.89 24.60 15.65
CA GLY A 995 -11.66 25.03 16.83
C GLY A 995 -11.47 24.22 18.10
N ASN A 996 -11.53 22.88 18.01
CA ASN A 996 -11.67 22.02 19.20
C ASN A 996 -10.38 21.31 19.63
N VAL A 997 -9.33 21.30 18.81
CA VAL A 997 -8.10 20.53 19.09
C VAL A 997 -7.03 21.38 19.80
N LEU A 998 -7.11 22.70 19.68
CA LEU A 998 -6.03 23.63 20.07
C LEU A 998 -6.47 24.71 21.08
N GLY A 999 -7.61 24.50 21.75
CA GLY A 999 -8.22 25.53 22.58
C GLY A 999 -8.81 26.67 21.74
N ALA A 1000 -9.86 27.31 22.27
CA ALA A 1000 -10.70 28.23 21.50
C ALA A 1000 -9.97 29.47 20.92
N GLN A 1001 -8.75 29.78 21.36
CA GLN A 1001 -7.98 30.95 20.91
C GLN A 1001 -7.13 30.69 19.65
N GLN A 1002 -6.65 29.46 19.42
CA GLN A 1002 -5.68 29.16 18.37
C GLN A 1002 -6.33 28.91 16.99
N SER A 1003 -7.57 28.45 16.99
CA SER A 1003 -8.34 28.10 15.78
C SER A 1003 -8.55 29.24 14.80
N GLY A 1004 -8.71 30.46 15.31
CA GLY A 1004 -8.89 31.66 14.50
C GLY A 1004 -7.66 32.04 13.68
N HIS A 1005 -6.46 31.59 14.08
CA HIS A 1005 -5.24 31.90 13.34
C HIS A 1005 -5.09 31.02 12.09
N ILE A 1006 -5.35 29.71 12.20
CA ILE A 1006 -5.26 28.77 11.07
C ILE A 1006 -6.26 29.12 9.97
N ALA A 1007 -7.52 29.40 10.31
CA ALA A 1007 -8.53 29.84 9.32
C ALA A 1007 -8.14 31.18 8.65
N GLY A 1008 -7.33 32.00 9.31
CA GLY A 1008 -6.89 33.28 8.77
C GLY A 1008 -5.70 33.19 7.81
N VAL A 1009 -4.79 32.23 7.98
CA VAL A 1009 -3.56 32.11 7.16
C VAL A 1009 -3.49 30.85 6.30
N GLY A 1010 -4.32 29.84 6.56
CA GLY A 1010 -4.21 28.49 6.00
C GLY A 1010 -3.22 27.61 6.77
N PHE A 1011 -3.50 26.31 6.83
CA PHE A 1011 -2.73 25.34 7.61
C PHE A 1011 -1.28 25.21 7.16
N ASP A 1012 -1.00 25.10 5.85
CA ASP A 1012 0.37 24.93 5.34
C ASP A 1012 1.29 26.10 5.74
N LEU A 1013 0.83 27.34 5.53
CA LEU A 1013 1.57 28.53 5.95
C LEU A 1013 1.70 28.60 7.47
N TYR A 1014 0.66 28.21 8.21
CA TYR A 1014 0.72 28.15 9.67
C TYR A 1014 1.83 27.21 10.15
N VAL A 1015 1.92 25.99 9.61
CA VAL A 1015 2.97 25.03 9.94
C VAL A 1015 4.36 25.59 9.60
N ARG A 1016 4.53 26.21 8.41
CA ARG A 1016 5.79 26.88 8.05
C ARG A 1016 6.20 27.93 9.10
N LEU A 1017 5.26 28.73 9.58
CA LEU A 1017 5.51 29.70 10.64
C LEU A 1017 5.94 29.04 11.96
N VAL A 1018 5.39 27.86 12.29
CA VAL A 1018 5.81 27.08 13.48
C VAL A 1018 7.24 26.60 13.30
N GLY A 1019 7.59 26.04 12.14
CA GLY A 1019 8.96 25.63 11.82
C GLY A 1019 9.96 26.79 11.91
N GLU A 1020 9.63 27.95 11.31
CA GLU A 1020 10.45 29.18 11.41
C GLU A 1020 10.68 29.60 12.87
N ALA A 1021 9.62 29.58 13.69
CA ALA A 1021 9.71 29.99 15.09
C ALA A 1021 10.58 29.03 15.90
N VAL A 1022 10.40 27.72 15.70
CA VAL A 1022 11.18 26.67 16.38
C VAL A 1022 12.66 26.78 16.04
N GLU A 1023 13.00 26.94 14.76
CA GLU A 1023 14.40 27.06 14.34
C GLU A 1023 15.05 28.31 14.93
N ALA A 1024 14.32 29.43 14.99
CA ALA A 1024 14.78 30.65 15.66
C ALA A 1024 15.13 30.42 17.13
N PHE A 1025 14.27 29.70 17.85
CA PHE A 1025 14.47 29.36 19.25
C PHE A 1025 15.63 28.34 19.43
N LYS A 1026 15.78 27.37 18.52
CA LYS A 1026 16.93 26.44 18.51
C LYS A 1026 18.25 27.17 18.29
N SER A 1027 18.33 28.09 17.32
CA SER A 1027 19.51 28.93 17.08
C SER A 1027 19.84 29.79 18.30
N LEU A 1028 18.84 30.40 18.93
CA LEU A 1028 19.02 31.17 20.18
C LEU A 1028 19.57 30.29 21.31
N ALA A 1029 19.08 29.06 21.47
CA ALA A 1029 19.58 28.10 22.46
C ALA A 1029 21.03 27.67 22.19
N ARG A 1030 21.44 27.60 20.92
CA ARG A 1030 22.84 27.30 20.50
C ARG A 1030 23.77 28.51 20.55
N GLY A 1031 23.28 29.70 20.86
CA GLY A 1031 24.06 30.95 20.86
C GLY A 1031 24.37 31.51 19.47
N GLU A 1032 23.65 31.06 18.44
CA GLU A 1032 23.76 31.56 17.08
C GLU A 1032 22.85 32.78 16.87
N ALA A 1033 23.22 33.67 15.95
CA ALA A 1033 22.34 34.77 15.56
C ALA A 1033 21.06 34.19 14.95
N PRO A 1034 19.85 34.57 15.41
CA PRO A 1034 18.61 34.04 14.85
C PRO A 1034 18.56 34.36 13.35
N ALA A 1035 18.45 33.31 12.53
CA ALA A 1035 18.39 33.44 11.06
C ALA A 1035 17.10 34.12 10.57
N VAL A 1036 16.14 34.40 11.48
CA VAL A 1036 14.87 35.03 11.14
C VAL A 1036 15.05 36.51 10.85
N THR A 1037 15.32 36.84 9.60
CA THR A 1037 14.97 38.14 9.06
C THR A 1037 13.45 38.20 8.87
N ASP A 1038 12.83 39.33 9.22
CA ASP A 1038 11.39 39.60 8.97
C ASP A 1038 11.00 39.54 7.47
N GLU A 1039 12.00 39.43 6.60
CA GLU A 1039 11.91 39.24 5.18
C GLU A 1039 11.96 37.73 4.89
N GLY A 1040 10.82 37.12 4.54
CA GLY A 1040 10.78 35.75 4.01
C GLY A 1040 11.60 35.61 2.71
N PRO A 1041 11.62 34.43 2.07
CA PRO A 1041 12.35 34.26 0.81
C PRO A 1041 11.92 35.35 -0.18
N LYS A 1042 12.87 36.21 -0.56
CA LYS A 1042 12.60 37.27 -1.52
C LYS A 1042 12.35 36.62 -2.87
N GLU A 1043 11.19 36.88 -3.45
CA GLU A 1043 10.84 36.45 -4.80
C GLU A 1043 11.92 36.94 -5.77
N ILE A 1044 12.60 36.00 -6.45
CA ILE A 1044 13.61 36.32 -7.47
C ILE A 1044 12.90 36.31 -8.82
N ARG A 1045 12.63 37.49 -9.35
CA ARG A 1045 12.01 37.67 -10.66
C ARG A 1045 13.07 37.65 -11.76
N ILE A 1046 12.95 36.71 -12.70
CA ILE A 1046 13.77 36.65 -13.93
C ILE A 1046 12.86 36.83 -15.16
N ASP A 1047 12.93 38.02 -15.75
CA ASP A 1047 12.13 38.44 -16.90
C ASP A 1047 13.07 38.73 -18.08
N LEU A 1048 13.62 37.65 -18.64
CA LEU A 1048 14.45 37.61 -19.83
C LEU A 1048 13.66 36.96 -20.99
N PRO A 1049 13.89 37.38 -22.25
CA PRO A 1049 13.29 36.80 -23.45
C PRO A 1049 13.91 35.43 -23.74
N VAL A 1050 13.50 34.45 -22.93
CA VAL A 1050 13.89 33.05 -23.01
C VAL A 1050 12.62 32.25 -23.16
N ASP A 1051 12.60 31.32 -24.12
CA ASP A 1051 11.52 30.35 -24.23
C ASP A 1051 11.80 29.14 -23.31
N ALA A 1052 11.43 29.31 -22.03
CA ALA A 1052 11.61 28.34 -20.96
C ALA A 1052 10.24 27.95 -20.39
N HIS A 1053 9.74 26.79 -20.80
CA HIS A 1053 8.49 26.21 -20.36
C HIS A 1053 8.51 24.68 -20.53
N ILE A 1054 7.56 23.99 -19.93
CA ILE A 1054 7.34 22.57 -20.15
C ILE A 1054 6.28 22.44 -21.26
N PRO A 1055 6.64 21.93 -22.46
CA PRO A 1055 5.69 21.81 -23.56
C PRO A 1055 4.67 20.69 -23.30
N GLU A 1056 3.44 20.88 -23.78
CA GLU A 1056 2.37 19.87 -23.66
C GLU A 1056 2.71 18.56 -24.35
N SER A 1057 3.57 18.60 -25.38
CA SER A 1057 4.06 17.41 -26.07
C SER A 1057 5.04 16.57 -25.23
N TYR A 1058 5.56 17.10 -24.13
CA TYR A 1058 6.45 16.39 -23.21
C TYR A 1058 5.71 15.95 -21.94
N ILE A 1059 4.91 16.85 -21.36
CA ILE A 1059 4.01 16.53 -20.24
C ILE A 1059 2.64 17.12 -20.55
N ASP A 1060 1.69 16.27 -20.93
CA ASP A 1060 0.33 16.65 -21.28
C ASP A 1060 -0.49 17.03 -20.04
N SER A 1061 -0.39 16.24 -18.98
CA SER A 1061 -1.10 16.42 -17.71
C SER A 1061 -0.67 17.72 -17.01
N GLU A 1062 -1.61 18.66 -16.88
CA GLU A 1062 -1.42 19.91 -16.13
C GLU A 1062 -0.96 19.63 -14.69
N ARG A 1063 -1.47 18.56 -14.09
CA ARG A 1063 -1.14 18.15 -12.71
C ARG A 1063 0.34 17.79 -12.57
N LEU A 1064 0.87 17.00 -13.51
CA LEU A 1064 2.28 16.59 -13.51
C LEU A 1064 3.20 17.75 -13.89
N ARG A 1065 2.78 18.63 -14.82
CA ARG A 1065 3.51 19.88 -15.13
C ARG A 1065 3.69 20.74 -13.89
N LEU A 1066 2.62 20.99 -13.14
CA LEU A 1066 2.67 21.79 -11.91
C LEU A 1066 3.58 21.20 -10.84
N GLU A 1067 3.61 19.87 -10.71
CA GLU A 1067 4.53 19.16 -9.83
C GLU A 1067 5.98 19.44 -10.21
N VAL A 1068 6.34 19.25 -11.49
CA VAL A 1068 7.70 19.49 -11.99
C VAL A 1068 8.09 20.95 -11.82
N TYR A 1069 7.23 21.91 -12.19
CA TYR A 1069 7.53 23.32 -11.98
C TYR A 1069 7.73 23.67 -10.51
N ARG A 1070 6.90 23.11 -9.60
CA ARG A 1070 7.06 23.33 -8.16
C ARG A 1070 8.39 22.75 -7.65
N LYS A 1071 8.78 21.57 -8.13
CA LYS A 1071 10.05 20.94 -7.77
C LYS A 1071 11.24 21.76 -8.24
N LEU A 1072 11.20 22.23 -9.49
CA LEU A 1072 12.19 23.16 -10.03
C LEU A 1072 12.18 24.47 -9.26
N ALA A 1073 11.02 24.99 -8.86
CA ALA A 1073 10.90 26.21 -8.06
C ALA A 1073 11.53 26.07 -6.65
N ALA A 1074 11.30 24.93 -6.00
CA ALA A 1074 11.78 24.62 -4.65
C ALA A 1074 13.27 24.25 -4.56
N SER A 1075 13.93 23.95 -5.69
CA SER A 1075 15.36 23.61 -5.72
C SER A 1075 16.24 24.67 -5.04
N GLN A 1076 17.29 24.21 -4.38
CA GLN A 1076 18.24 25.08 -3.67
C GLN A 1076 19.62 25.08 -4.32
N ASP A 1077 20.01 23.98 -4.96
CA ASP A 1077 21.32 23.82 -5.59
C ASP A 1077 21.28 23.03 -6.91
N ASN A 1078 22.46 22.83 -7.51
CA ASN A 1078 22.59 22.09 -8.76
C ASN A 1078 22.44 20.56 -8.59
N LYS A 1079 22.60 20.02 -7.36
CA LYS A 1079 22.35 18.60 -7.11
C LYS A 1079 20.85 18.31 -7.17
N ASP A 1080 20.04 19.19 -6.60
CA ASP A 1080 18.58 19.11 -6.70
C ASP A 1080 18.11 19.15 -8.17
N LEU A 1081 18.71 20.05 -8.96
CA LEU A 1081 18.40 20.15 -10.40
C LEU A 1081 18.87 18.95 -11.19
N ALA A 1082 20.03 18.36 -10.86
CA ALA A 1082 20.50 17.14 -11.50
C ALA A 1082 19.58 15.94 -11.18
N ALA A 1083 19.15 15.81 -9.92
CA ALA A 1083 18.18 14.80 -9.52
C ALA A 1083 16.81 15.00 -10.20
N ALA A 1084 16.35 16.26 -10.33
CA ALA A 1084 15.12 16.57 -11.06
C ALA A 1084 15.25 16.25 -12.56
N ARG A 1085 16.42 16.50 -13.16
CA ARG A 1085 16.72 16.12 -14.55
C ARG A 1085 16.65 14.61 -14.75
N GLU A 1086 17.38 13.85 -13.93
CA GLU A 1086 17.40 12.38 -14.01
C GLU A 1086 15.99 11.79 -13.86
N GLU A 1087 15.18 12.36 -12.95
CA GLU A 1087 13.80 11.93 -12.79
C GLU A 1087 12.90 12.29 -13.96
N MET A 1088 13.06 13.48 -14.56
CA MET A 1088 12.30 13.85 -15.76
C MET A 1088 12.67 12.95 -16.94
N GLU A 1089 13.96 12.66 -17.12
CA GLU A 1089 14.46 11.74 -18.15
C GLU A 1089 13.91 10.32 -17.94
N ASP A 1090 13.91 9.82 -16.71
CA ASP A 1090 13.32 8.51 -16.36
C ASP A 1090 11.80 8.47 -16.62
N ARG A 1091 11.04 9.49 -16.18
CA ARG A 1091 9.56 9.49 -16.20
C ARG A 1091 8.91 9.88 -17.53
N PHE A 1092 9.58 10.71 -18.32
CA PHE A 1092 9.01 11.35 -19.51
C PHE A 1092 9.91 11.22 -20.75
N GLY A 1093 11.10 10.62 -20.63
CA GLY A 1093 12.06 10.51 -21.70
C GLY A 1093 12.93 11.77 -21.90
N PRO A 1094 13.63 11.89 -23.03
CA PRO A 1094 14.63 12.94 -23.27
C PRO A 1094 14.08 14.37 -23.12
N LEU A 1095 14.85 15.25 -22.49
CA LEU A 1095 14.46 16.64 -22.23
C LEU A 1095 14.35 17.48 -23.52
N PRO A 1096 13.22 18.16 -23.77
CA PRO A 1096 13.12 19.19 -24.80
C PRO A 1096 13.99 20.41 -24.48
N LYS A 1097 14.36 21.18 -25.52
CA LYS A 1097 15.18 22.40 -25.38
C LYS A 1097 14.54 23.44 -24.46
N GLU A 1098 13.22 23.54 -24.48
CA GLU A 1098 12.43 24.44 -23.63
C GLU A 1098 12.59 24.09 -22.15
N VAL A 1099 12.70 22.80 -21.82
CA VAL A 1099 12.92 22.30 -20.45
C VAL A 1099 14.38 22.45 -20.04
N GLU A 1100 15.33 22.22 -20.95
CA GLU A 1100 16.76 22.52 -20.70
C GLU A 1100 16.98 24.00 -20.36
N ARG A 1101 16.30 24.91 -21.08
CA ARG A 1101 16.30 26.35 -20.78
C ARG A 1101 15.66 26.66 -19.43
N LEU A 1102 14.62 25.94 -19.05
CA LEU A 1102 14.00 26.09 -17.72
C LEU A 1102 14.98 25.71 -16.60
N LEU A 1103 15.74 24.62 -16.76
CA LEU A 1103 16.83 24.25 -15.85
C LEU A 1103 17.92 25.32 -15.80
N ALA A 1104 18.29 25.90 -16.95
CA ALA A 1104 19.26 26.99 -17.02
C ALA A 1104 18.77 28.26 -16.28
N VAL A 1105 17.48 28.62 -16.42
CA VAL A 1105 16.87 29.72 -15.66
C VAL A 1105 16.88 29.44 -14.15
N ALA A 1106 16.60 28.20 -13.73
CA ALA A 1106 16.68 27.80 -12.33
C ALA A 1106 18.12 27.93 -11.77
N ARG A 1107 19.14 27.53 -12.53
CA ARG A 1107 20.56 27.73 -12.17
C ARG A 1107 20.92 29.20 -12.03
N LEU A 1108 20.50 30.05 -12.98
CA LEU A 1108 20.69 31.50 -12.91
C LEU A 1108 20.03 32.08 -11.65
N ARG A 1109 18.85 31.57 -11.28
CA ARG A 1109 18.14 31.97 -10.05
C ARG A 1109 18.91 31.60 -8.79
N HIS A 1110 19.51 30.42 -8.70
CA HIS A 1110 20.38 30.06 -7.57
C HIS A 1110 21.58 30.98 -7.47
N GLN A 1111 22.17 31.35 -8.60
CA GLN A 1111 23.30 32.28 -8.63
C GLN A 1111 22.88 33.70 -8.25
N ALA A 1112 21.74 34.19 -8.73
CA ALA A 1112 21.16 35.47 -8.36
C ALA A 1112 20.86 35.54 -6.84
N ARG A 1113 20.35 34.44 -6.27
CA ARG A 1113 20.13 34.27 -4.82
C ARG A 1113 21.43 34.46 -4.04
N ARG A 1114 22.51 33.79 -4.46
CA ARG A 1114 23.86 33.93 -3.86
C ARG A 1114 24.44 35.34 -4.03
N ALA A 1115 24.14 36.00 -5.14
CA ALA A 1115 24.56 37.38 -5.42
C ALA A 1115 23.71 38.43 -4.69
N GLY A 1116 22.59 38.06 -4.05
CA GLY A 1116 21.65 38.98 -3.42
C GLY A 1116 20.79 39.79 -4.39
N VAL A 1117 20.67 39.35 -5.66
CA VAL A 1117 19.88 39.99 -6.71
C VAL A 1117 18.50 39.33 -6.79
N ALA A 1118 17.43 40.13 -6.75
CA ALA A 1118 16.04 39.65 -6.71
C ALA A 1118 15.21 39.98 -7.97
N ASP A 1119 15.71 40.81 -8.88
CA ASP A 1119 15.00 41.28 -10.07
C ASP A 1119 16.01 41.44 -11.21
N ILE A 1120 15.87 40.57 -12.21
CA ILE A 1120 16.60 40.60 -13.48
C ILE A 1120 15.57 40.81 -14.58
N THR A 1121 15.43 42.04 -15.08
CA THR A 1121 14.37 42.42 -16.01
C THR A 1121 14.90 43.17 -17.23
N VAL A 1122 14.31 42.94 -18.40
CA VAL A 1122 14.60 43.75 -19.59
C VAL A 1122 13.81 45.06 -19.56
N GLN A 1123 14.51 46.19 -19.67
CA GLN A 1123 13.94 47.53 -19.80
C GLN A 1123 14.39 48.17 -21.11
N GLY A 1124 13.56 48.04 -22.15
CA GLY A 1124 13.84 48.56 -23.49
C GLY A 1124 15.07 47.88 -24.12
N THR A 1125 16.17 48.62 -24.26
CA THR A 1125 17.44 48.10 -24.82
C THR A 1125 18.48 47.74 -23.75
N ARG A 1126 18.05 47.56 -22.50
CA ARG A 1126 18.93 47.33 -21.35
C ARG A 1126 18.40 46.22 -20.45
N VAL A 1127 19.29 45.53 -19.76
CA VAL A 1127 18.97 44.56 -18.69
C VAL A 1127 19.22 45.23 -17.35
N LYS A 1128 18.23 45.19 -16.47
CA LYS A 1128 18.26 45.75 -15.11
C LYS A 1128 18.51 44.62 -14.12
N PHE A 1129 19.44 44.83 -13.18
CA PHE A 1129 19.70 43.98 -12.02
C PHE A 1129 19.42 44.76 -10.73
N HIS A 1130 18.59 44.20 -9.85
CA HIS A 1130 18.13 44.86 -8.61
C HIS A 1130 17.75 43.83 -7.52
N PRO A 1131 17.85 44.14 -6.21
CA PRO A 1131 18.66 45.22 -5.65
C PRO A 1131 20.14 44.86 -5.73
N VAL A 1132 20.98 45.89 -5.81
CA VAL A 1132 22.42 45.74 -5.92
C VAL A 1132 23.10 46.83 -5.09
N GLU A 1133 24.05 46.42 -4.24
CA GLU A 1133 24.99 47.33 -3.57
C GLU A 1133 26.40 47.09 -4.11
N LEU A 1134 27.00 48.13 -4.70
CA LEU A 1134 28.32 48.06 -5.31
C LEU A 1134 29.29 49.02 -4.60
N PRO A 1135 30.36 48.51 -3.97
CA PRO A 1135 31.51 49.30 -3.58
C PRO A 1135 32.15 50.00 -4.78
N ASP A 1136 32.86 51.10 -4.54
CA ASP A 1136 33.50 51.91 -5.60
C ASP A 1136 34.44 51.09 -6.49
N SER A 1137 35.16 50.12 -5.92
CA SER A 1137 36.02 49.19 -6.66
C SER A 1137 35.24 48.37 -7.70
N LYS A 1138 34.05 47.89 -7.34
CA LYS A 1138 33.16 47.12 -8.23
C LYS A 1138 32.46 48.02 -9.25
N GLN A 1139 32.22 49.29 -8.94
CA GLN A 1139 31.70 50.27 -9.92
C GLN A 1139 32.71 50.56 -11.04
N VAL A 1140 34.01 50.67 -10.71
CA VAL A 1140 35.08 50.79 -11.71
C VAL A 1140 35.17 49.51 -12.54
N ARG A 1141 35.08 48.33 -11.91
CA ARG A 1141 35.04 47.02 -12.59
C ARG A 1141 33.86 46.91 -13.56
N LEU A 1142 32.65 47.32 -13.15
CA LEU A 1142 31.44 47.36 -13.97
C LEU A 1142 31.62 48.21 -15.24
N LYS A 1143 32.16 49.43 -15.10
CA LYS A 1143 32.44 50.32 -16.26
C LYS A 1143 33.50 49.75 -17.20
N ARG A 1144 34.47 49.00 -16.67
CA ARG A 1144 35.55 48.37 -17.45
C ARG A 1144 35.06 47.14 -18.23
N LEU A 1145 34.33 46.24 -17.58
CA LEU A 1145 33.89 44.97 -18.17
C LEU A 1145 32.65 45.13 -19.06
N TYR A 1146 31.75 46.05 -18.71
CA TYR A 1146 30.49 46.27 -19.44
C TYR A 1146 30.34 47.76 -19.80
N PRO A 1147 31.00 48.22 -20.88
CA PRO A 1147 30.93 49.62 -21.32
C PRO A 1147 29.50 50.08 -21.56
N GLY A 1148 29.20 51.32 -21.15
CA GLY A 1148 27.85 51.89 -21.29
C GLY A 1148 26.86 51.41 -20.23
N SER A 1149 27.27 50.59 -19.25
CA SER A 1149 26.50 50.29 -18.04
C SER A 1149 26.38 51.50 -17.10
N SER A 1150 25.32 51.53 -16.28
CA SER A 1150 25.12 52.57 -15.27
C SER A 1150 24.64 51.94 -13.97
N PHE A 1151 25.22 52.39 -12.86
CA PHE A 1151 24.76 52.06 -11.51
C PHE A 1151 24.04 53.26 -10.91
N ARG A 1152 22.81 53.05 -10.41
CA ARG A 1152 22.02 54.08 -9.72
C ARG A 1152 21.95 53.72 -8.24
N ALA A 1153 22.85 54.32 -7.44
CA ALA A 1153 22.95 54.05 -6.00
C ALA A 1153 21.63 54.25 -5.24
N ALA A 1154 20.89 55.34 -5.53
CA ALA A 1154 19.60 55.63 -4.90
C ALA A 1154 18.52 54.58 -5.20
N ALA A 1155 18.57 53.95 -6.38
CA ALA A 1155 17.64 52.92 -6.79
C ALA A 1155 18.17 51.50 -6.55
N LYS A 1156 19.40 51.37 -6.01
CA LYS A 1156 20.13 50.10 -5.87
C LYS A 1156 20.04 49.21 -7.12
N ALA A 1157 20.22 49.80 -8.31
CA ALA A 1157 20.01 49.09 -9.57
C ALA A 1157 21.17 49.30 -10.55
N ILE A 1158 21.60 48.22 -11.19
CA ILE A 1158 22.50 48.27 -12.36
C ILE A 1158 21.65 48.17 -13.62
N ASN A 1159 21.89 49.05 -14.59
CA ASN A 1159 21.40 48.87 -15.95
C ASN A 1159 22.57 48.59 -16.88
N VAL A 1160 22.55 47.46 -17.58
CA VAL A 1160 23.56 47.05 -18.57
C VAL A 1160 22.94 47.10 -19.96
N PRO A 1161 23.65 47.52 -21.02
CA PRO A 1161 23.14 47.38 -22.39
C PRO A 1161 22.79 45.93 -22.69
N PHE A 1162 21.72 45.70 -23.47
CA PHE A 1162 21.33 44.36 -23.87
C PHE A 1162 22.48 43.69 -24.67
N PRO A 1163 22.90 42.47 -24.31
CA PRO A 1163 24.04 41.83 -24.94
C PRO A 1163 23.74 41.41 -26.39
N LYS A 1164 24.77 41.45 -27.25
CA LYS A 1164 24.68 41.12 -28.67
C LYS A 1164 25.76 40.10 -29.02
N ALA A 1165 25.50 39.28 -30.03
CA ALA A 1165 26.45 38.28 -30.55
C ALA A 1165 27.70 38.89 -31.21
N GLY A 1166 27.74 40.21 -31.42
CA GLY A 1166 28.89 40.90 -32.00
C GLY A 1166 28.91 42.41 -31.73
N ARG A 1167 29.98 43.08 -32.18
CA ARG A 1167 30.26 44.51 -31.89
C ARG A 1167 29.47 45.49 -32.77
N ASN A 1168 28.88 45.04 -33.87
CA ASN A 1168 28.19 45.91 -34.82
C ASN A 1168 26.80 46.29 -34.31
N VAL A 1169 26.32 47.48 -34.68
CA VAL A 1169 24.98 47.96 -34.29
C VAL A 1169 23.88 47.00 -34.79
N THR A 1170 24.13 46.33 -35.92
CA THR A 1170 23.26 45.34 -36.58
C THR A 1170 23.43 43.91 -36.08
N SER A 1171 24.35 43.62 -35.16
CA SER A 1171 24.53 42.27 -34.62
C SER A 1171 23.26 41.81 -33.88
N PRO A 1172 22.87 40.53 -34.04
CA PRO A 1172 21.70 40.00 -33.35
C PRO A 1172 21.91 40.04 -31.84
N LYS A 1173 20.82 40.23 -31.10
CA LYS A 1173 20.82 40.18 -29.64
C LYS A 1173 21.06 38.75 -29.18
N LEU A 1174 21.76 38.54 -28.06
CA LEU A 1174 21.84 37.20 -27.45
C LEU A 1174 20.43 36.77 -27.02
N ARG A 1175 20.14 35.47 -27.14
CA ARG A 1175 18.84 34.88 -26.81
C ARG A 1175 19.01 33.56 -26.07
N ASP A 1176 17.96 33.12 -25.38
CA ASP A 1176 17.84 31.81 -24.75
C ASP A 1176 19.08 31.46 -23.90
N GLU A 1177 19.76 30.34 -24.16
CA GLU A 1177 20.92 29.86 -23.39
C GLU A 1177 22.08 30.85 -23.35
N GLU A 1178 22.41 31.49 -24.48
CA GLU A 1178 23.51 32.46 -24.54
C GLU A 1178 23.23 33.69 -23.67
N LEU A 1179 21.96 34.12 -23.61
CA LEU A 1179 21.54 35.23 -22.76
C LEU A 1179 21.58 34.87 -21.28
N ILE A 1180 21.17 33.64 -20.93
CA ILE A 1180 21.22 33.13 -19.56
C ILE A 1180 22.67 32.98 -19.10
N GLN A 1181 23.54 32.40 -19.93
CA GLN A 1181 24.97 32.26 -19.64
C GLN A 1181 25.63 33.63 -19.46
N TRP A 1182 25.33 34.58 -20.34
CA TRP A 1182 25.83 35.95 -20.20
C TRP A 1182 25.40 36.61 -18.89
N ALA A 1183 24.14 36.42 -18.46
CA ALA A 1183 23.65 36.95 -17.19
C ALA A 1183 24.34 36.27 -16.00
N ALA A 1184 24.62 34.97 -16.08
CA ALA A 1184 25.35 34.21 -15.07
C ALA A 1184 26.82 34.67 -14.96
N ASP A 1185 27.48 34.86 -16.09
CA ASP A 1185 28.85 35.40 -16.18
C ASP A 1185 28.91 36.81 -15.60
N PHE A 1186 27.91 37.66 -15.87
CA PHE A 1186 27.78 38.99 -15.30
C PHE A 1186 27.70 38.95 -13.76
N LEU A 1187 26.88 38.06 -13.22
CA LEU A 1187 26.74 37.89 -11.77
C LEU A 1187 28.06 37.42 -11.14
N SER A 1188 28.72 36.43 -11.76
CA SER A 1188 30.02 35.91 -11.30
C SER A 1188 31.10 36.99 -11.28
N ALA A 1189 31.20 37.74 -12.38
CA ALA A 1189 32.21 38.76 -12.59
C ALA A 1189 32.07 39.95 -11.62
N LEU A 1190 30.86 40.25 -11.14
CA LEU A 1190 30.60 41.40 -10.26
C LEU A 1190 30.37 41.04 -8.80
N PHE A 1191 29.77 39.91 -8.47
CA PHE A 1191 29.32 39.60 -7.11
C PHE A 1191 30.19 38.59 -6.36
N ASP A 1192 31.37 38.25 -6.91
CA ASP A 1192 32.32 37.29 -6.34
C ASP A 1192 31.66 35.92 -6.06
N VAL A 1193 30.69 35.56 -6.90
CA VAL A 1193 30.05 34.24 -6.94
C VAL A 1193 30.82 33.37 -7.93
N GLN A 1194 30.91 32.06 -7.65
CA GLN A 1194 31.60 31.14 -8.55
C GLN A 1194 30.97 31.14 -9.95
N PRO A 1195 31.78 31.11 -11.02
CA PRO A 1195 31.29 30.89 -12.38
C PRO A 1195 30.55 29.55 -12.47
N ILE A 1196 29.46 29.54 -13.23
CA ILE A 1196 28.69 28.32 -13.49
C ILE A 1196 28.48 28.18 -15.00
N ASN A 1197 28.46 26.95 -15.48
CA ASN A 1197 27.88 26.64 -16.77
C ASN A 1197 26.37 26.41 -16.57
N VAL A 1198 25.55 27.21 -17.24
CA VAL A 1198 24.09 27.11 -17.09
C VAL A 1198 23.50 25.87 -17.77
N SER A 1199 24.27 25.15 -18.60
CA SER A 1199 23.88 23.82 -19.13
C SER A 1199 24.00 22.70 -18.08
N GLY A 1200 24.83 22.89 -17.05
CA GLY A 1200 25.03 21.92 -15.96
C GLY A 1200 26.28 21.05 -16.06
N GLU A 1201 27.10 21.20 -17.10
CA GLU A 1201 28.39 20.51 -17.21
C GLU A 1201 29.44 21.10 -16.24
N GLU A 1202 30.40 20.28 -15.77
CA GLU A 1202 31.52 20.78 -14.96
C GLU A 1202 32.25 21.88 -15.72
N ALA A 1203 32.46 23.02 -15.06
CA ALA A 1203 33.05 24.20 -15.68
C ALA A 1203 34.48 23.92 -16.16
N GLY A 1204 34.62 23.51 -17.42
CA GLY A 1204 35.88 23.56 -18.14
C GLY A 1204 36.37 25.00 -18.14
N ALA A 1205 37.61 25.22 -17.71
CA ALA A 1205 38.26 26.52 -17.74
C ALA A 1205 38.34 27.02 -19.20
N GLY A 1206 37.33 27.74 -19.71
CA GLY A 1206 37.37 28.13 -21.12
C GLY A 1206 36.22 28.88 -21.77
N SER A 1207 35.09 29.21 -21.13
CA SER A 1207 34.04 29.97 -21.82
C SER A 1207 33.43 31.09 -20.96
N VAL A 1208 34.25 32.07 -20.59
CA VAL A 1208 33.71 33.41 -20.36
C VAL A 1208 33.32 33.93 -21.74
N ILE A 1209 32.03 34.11 -22.03
CA ILE A 1209 31.63 34.90 -23.21
C ILE A 1209 31.92 36.36 -22.85
N SER A 1210 33.20 36.71 -22.92
CA SER A 1210 33.63 38.09 -22.90
C SER A 1210 33.05 38.73 -24.14
N VAL A 1211 32.18 39.73 -23.98
CA VAL A 1211 31.82 40.66 -25.06
C VAL A 1211 33.03 41.56 -25.44
N GLY A 1212 34.23 41.16 -25.05
CA GLY A 1212 35.50 41.70 -25.49
C GLY A 1212 36.53 40.58 -25.62
N GLU A 1213 36.40 39.78 -26.67
CA GLU A 1213 37.49 39.49 -27.61
C GLU A 1213 36.95 39.56 -29.05
#